data_AF-A0A955T312-F1
#
_entry.id   AF-A0A955T312-F1
#
_cell.length_a   1.000
_cell.length_b   1.000
_cell.length_c   1.000
_cell.angle_alpha   90.00
_cell.angle_beta   90.00
_cell.angle_gamma   90.00
#
_symmetry.space_group_name_H-M   'P 1'
#
loop_
_entity.id
_entity.type
_entity.pdbx_description
1 polymer ?
#
loop_
_entity_poly.entity_id
_entity_poly.type
_entity_poly.pdbx_seq_one_letter_code
_entity_poly.pdbx_strand_id
1 'polypeptide(L)'
;MFLLVATPAWAEEITAINRVETYRARWWGTEGSEFGRPIYSVTRLDNGPFRLHFAMVPGRPLADYTLPYWRIRSGFSLVDDPAELAHQCEAIHTVGDATETLTFVPHSGFDLGQIGNADILAIKNRTSASQEGRERGVANPLLMEHFFVVPKGERYIQVLARFTNSGTQELQRVEPRILYEQRFNWSDFGMASNADFERIEAPFEGTGTSFFAYSEGMNRGYEIVAGRNTRLDCRLSQDWNHWTVELNSEPADLKPGESTILRYQIRFLREIPTEPEPVDLIATSKNLETEFRHIVPAEFKKAPVDLDRRVSLPNLLAEIDRPKVRGLNLRAKPDQALKDLETLEDWDCNLVITSIDDPNRTAERIEKGHQLGMEMFLAGEGNFKEGLPSFDSYYAEPRSETQQADSHGQDEDHYYWESIPPTRDFMADFGKPMALATQEERVLYWASCFRDKWLTVLKTVRESAPKGGVWFYTPSPGVAHVDALDFHKPFFEKIAEIGEPLTVFPFYYGIEYNQAEYMVRRWKDAGASRVVFLPMRGFLTHPSQFLRVITASRRGGADGACGFNFAVGEAEPKDAWQWQSVLLAAEANFPTSEMEAYCLLEEPAELLEAMAERGVMLEEGSSETMSEAERIVQSLGRGEPDSG
;
A
#
# COMPACT_ATOMS: atom_id res chain seq x y z
N MET A 1 -41.28 15.61 -12.15
CA MET A 1 -40.38 14.58 -11.58
C MET A 1 -39.55 14.04 -12.73
N PHE A 2 -38.33 14.53 -12.88
CA PHE A 2 -37.40 14.05 -13.92
C PHE A 2 -36.51 12.99 -13.28
N LEU A 3 -36.71 11.71 -13.65
CA LEU A 3 -35.76 10.65 -13.38
C LEU A 3 -34.56 10.87 -14.31
N LEU A 4 -33.48 11.43 -13.77
CA LEU A 4 -32.17 11.39 -14.42
C LEU A 4 -31.57 10.02 -14.09
N VAL A 5 -31.89 9.03 -14.94
CA VAL A 5 -31.11 7.79 -14.99
C VAL A 5 -29.80 8.17 -15.68
N ALA A 6 -28.75 8.36 -14.88
CA ALA A 6 -27.40 8.37 -15.41
C ALA A 6 -27.12 6.96 -15.94
N THR A 7 -27.27 6.78 -17.26
CA THR A 7 -26.68 5.63 -17.94
C THR A 7 -25.17 5.70 -17.69
N PRO A 8 -24.51 4.64 -17.19
CA PRO A 8 -23.06 4.62 -17.16
C PRO A 8 -22.58 4.92 -18.58
N ALA A 9 -21.69 5.90 -18.72
CA ALA A 9 -20.99 6.11 -19.97
C ALA A 9 -20.33 4.77 -20.29
N TRP A 10 -20.80 4.09 -21.32
CA TRP A 10 -20.25 2.82 -21.74
C TRP A 10 -18.76 3.08 -21.99
N ALA A 11 -17.90 2.48 -21.19
CA ALA A 11 -16.48 2.43 -21.48
C ALA A 11 -16.37 1.90 -22.92
N GLU A 12 -15.87 2.73 -23.83
CA GLU A 12 -15.63 2.28 -25.21
C GLU A 12 -14.85 0.98 -25.14
N GLU A 13 -15.42 -0.10 -25.68
CA GLU A 13 -14.85 -1.44 -25.61
C GLU A 13 -13.38 -1.39 -26.06
N ILE A 14 -12.45 -1.74 -25.17
CA ILE A 14 -11.03 -1.75 -25.49
C ILE A 14 -10.82 -2.93 -26.44
N THR A 15 -10.69 -2.64 -27.74
CA THR A 15 -10.36 -3.65 -28.74
C THR A 15 -8.88 -4.01 -28.58
N ALA A 16 -8.60 -5.10 -27.86
CA ALA A 16 -7.26 -5.62 -27.60
C ALA A 16 -7.19 -7.12 -27.94
N ILE A 17 -6.01 -7.61 -28.31
CA ILE A 17 -5.80 -9.04 -28.57
C ILE A 17 -5.72 -9.81 -27.24
N ASN A 18 -5.06 -9.21 -26.26
CA ASN A 18 -4.93 -9.63 -24.88
C ASN A 18 -5.99 -8.97 -24.00
N ARG A 19 -6.19 -9.49 -22.79
CA ARG A 19 -7.16 -8.92 -21.86
C ARG A 19 -6.57 -7.67 -21.20
N VAL A 20 -7.23 -6.53 -21.37
CA VAL A 20 -6.80 -5.25 -20.78
C VAL A 20 -7.80 -4.82 -19.70
N GLU A 21 -7.30 -4.45 -18.53
CA GLU A 21 -8.06 -3.85 -17.44
C GLU A 21 -7.42 -2.50 -17.06
N THR A 22 -8.23 -1.45 -16.92
CA THR A 22 -7.74 -0.11 -16.57
C THR A 22 -8.62 0.52 -15.50
N TYR A 23 -8.03 1.07 -14.45
CA TYR A 23 -8.76 1.70 -13.37
C TYR A 23 -7.93 2.75 -12.61
N ARG A 24 -8.61 3.59 -11.85
CA ARG A 24 -8.04 4.50 -10.87
C ARG A 24 -8.11 3.86 -9.49
N ALA A 25 -7.07 4.04 -8.70
CA ALA A 25 -7.05 3.66 -7.30
C ALA A 25 -6.71 4.88 -6.44
N ARG A 26 -7.55 5.15 -5.44
CA ARG A 26 -7.26 6.21 -4.46
C ARG A 26 -6.24 5.65 -3.47
N TRP A 27 -5.09 6.31 -3.38
CA TRP A 27 -4.10 5.93 -2.39
C TRP A 27 -4.41 6.61 -1.07
N TRP A 28 -4.00 7.87 -0.91
CA TRP A 28 -4.15 8.63 0.33
C TRP A 28 -4.78 9.99 0.14
N GLY A 29 -5.60 10.37 1.11
CA GLY A 29 -6.17 11.67 1.34
C GLY A 29 -7.27 12.00 0.36
N THR A 30 -8.21 12.82 0.82
CA THR A 30 -9.14 13.51 -0.06
C THR A 30 -8.38 14.55 -0.87
N GLU A 31 -8.77 14.76 -2.12
CA GLU A 31 -8.36 15.94 -2.85
C GLU A 31 -8.67 17.20 -2.03
N GLY A 32 -7.67 18.06 -1.83
CA GLY A 32 -7.78 19.25 -0.99
C GLY A 32 -7.44 19.05 0.50
N SER A 33 -7.20 17.82 0.98
CA SER A 33 -6.73 17.59 2.34
C SER A 33 -5.24 17.94 2.49
N GLU A 34 -4.80 18.23 3.73
CA GLU A 34 -3.41 18.60 4.04
C GLU A 34 -2.40 17.55 3.57
N PHE A 35 -2.72 16.27 3.75
CA PHE A 35 -1.87 15.15 3.34
C PHE A 35 -2.36 14.44 2.07
N GLY A 36 -3.23 15.09 1.27
CA GLY A 36 -3.70 14.58 -0.02
C GLY A 36 -2.55 14.08 -0.89
N ARG A 37 -2.70 12.88 -1.45
CA ARG A 37 -1.73 12.29 -2.39
C ARG A 37 -2.38 12.06 -3.76
N PRO A 38 -1.57 11.96 -4.83
CA PRO A 38 -2.12 11.77 -6.16
C PRO A 38 -2.77 10.39 -6.31
N ILE A 39 -3.78 10.32 -7.18
CA ILE A 39 -4.49 9.09 -7.56
C ILE A 39 -3.58 8.23 -8.43
N TYR A 40 -3.59 6.92 -8.19
CA TYR A 40 -2.99 5.95 -9.09
C TYR A 40 -3.87 5.71 -10.30
N SER A 41 -3.25 5.65 -11.46
CA SER A 41 -3.85 5.11 -12.68
C SER A 41 -3.20 3.77 -12.96
N VAL A 42 -3.97 2.69 -12.88
CA VAL A 42 -3.47 1.32 -13.04
C VAL A 42 -3.97 0.75 -14.35
N THR A 43 -3.08 0.07 -15.05
CA THR A 43 -3.35 -0.70 -16.26
C THR A 43 -2.77 -2.08 -16.09
N ARG A 44 -3.57 -3.09 -16.40
CA ARG A 44 -3.15 -4.49 -16.44
C ARG A 44 -3.41 -5.04 -17.83
N LEU A 45 -2.39 -5.62 -18.45
CA LEU A 45 -2.53 -6.39 -19.69
C LEU A 45 -2.16 -7.83 -19.38
N ASP A 46 -3.13 -8.74 -19.53
CA ASP A 46 -2.99 -10.17 -19.27
C ASP A 46 -3.02 -10.92 -20.61
N ASN A 47 -1.91 -11.59 -20.92
CA ASN A 47 -1.75 -12.36 -22.15
C ASN A 47 -2.01 -13.87 -21.94
N GLY A 48 -2.37 -14.28 -20.72
CA GLY A 48 -2.52 -15.67 -20.27
C GLY A 48 -1.30 -16.15 -19.45
N PRO A 49 -0.12 -16.34 -20.08
CA PRO A 49 1.08 -16.77 -19.35
C PRO A 49 1.66 -15.77 -18.35
N PHE A 50 1.54 -14.46 -18.62
CA PHE A 50 2.04 -13.40 -17.75
C PHE A 50 1.14 -12.15 -17.83
N ARG A 51 1.42 -11.19 -16.94
CA ARG A 51 0.72 -9.91 -16.90
C ARG A 51 1.72 -8.76 -16.93
N LEU A 52 1.40 -7.73 -17.70
CA LEU A 52 2.00 -6.40 -17.54
C LEU A 52 1.18 -5.62 -16.55
N HIS A 53 1.84 -5.08 -15.53
CA HIS A 53 1.22 -4.21 -14.54
C HIS A 53 1.86 -2.83 -14.60
N PHE A 54 1.08 -1.81 -14.93
CA PHE A 54 1.53 -0.43 -14.96
C PHE A 54 0.72 0.41 -13.98
N ALA A 55 1.36 0.86 -12.90
CA ALA A 55 0.78 1.73 -11.89
C ALA A 55 1.42 3.10 -11.98
N MET A 56 0.67 4.11 -12.43
CA MET A 56 1.18 5.44 -12.64
C MET A 56 0.72 6.40 -11.55
N VAL A 57 1.67 7.15 -10.99
CA VAL A 57 1.38 8.36 -10.21
C VAL A 57 1.73 9.59 -11.04
N PRO A 58 0.78 10.48 -11.33
CA PRO A 58 1.03 11.67 -12.13
C PRO A 58 2.20 12.50 -11.60
N GLY A 59 3.14 12.83 -12.49
CA GLY A 59 4.30 13.68 -12.18
C GLY A 59 5.40 13.00 -11.36
N ARG A 60 5.35 11.66 -11.18
CA ARG A 60 6.38 10.92 -10.45
C ARG A 60 7.16 9.99 -11.38
N PRO A 61 8.49 9.88 -11.19
CA PRO A 61 9.32 9.03 -12.03
C PRO A 61 8.94 7.55 -11.90
N LEU A 62 9.18 6.81 -12.97
CA LEU A 62 9.21 5.35 -12.98
C LEU A 62 10.43 4.88 -12.17
N ALA A 63 10.22 3.97 -11.23
CA ALA A 63 11.28 3.44 -10.38
C ALA A 63 11.00 1.98 -10.02
N ASP A 64 11.94 1.37 -9.30
CA ASP A 64 11.72 0.07 -8.69
C ASP A 64 10.48 0.13 -7.78
N TYR A 65 9.46 -0.65 -8.14
CA TYR A 65 8.25 -0.81 -7.34
C TYR A 65 8.24 -2.17 -6.61
N THR A 66 9.31 -2.97 -6.69
CA THR A 66 9.35 -4.29 -6.04
C THR A 66 8.94 -4.15 -4.58
N LEU A 67 7.77 -4.71 -4.27
CA LEU A 67 7.24 -4.53 -2.93
C LEU A 67 8.17 -5.20 -1.93
N PRO A 68 8.37 -4.54 -0.78
CA PRO A 68 7.46 -3.53 -0.27
C PRO A 68 8.02 -2.09 -0.37
N TYR A 69 8.63 -1.72 -1.50
CA TYR A 69 9.21 -0.39 -1.74
C TYR A 69 8.15 0.73 -1.76
N TRP A 70 8.28 1.65 -0.81
CA TRP A 70 7.33 2.75 -0.57
C TRP A 70 7.92 4.11 -0.97
N ARG A 71 7.92 4.40 -2.27
CA ARG A 71 7.79 5.80 -2.68
C ARG A 71 6.62 5.95 -3.60
N ILE A 72 5.92 7.07 -3.44
CA ILE A 72 4.87 7.53 -4.34
C ILE A 72 5.48 7.79 -5.71
N ARG A 73 5.61 6.72 -6.48
CA ARG A 73 6.30 6.63 -7.77
C ARG A 73 5.46 5.82 -8.73
N SER A 74 5.71 6.06 -10.01
CA SER A 74 5.16 5.20 -11.04
C SER A 74 5.95 3.89 -11.06
N GLY A 75 5.30 2.78 -11.38
CA GLY A 75 5.88 1.45 -11.47
C GLY A 75 5.37 0.72 -12.70
N PHE A 76 6.24 -0.06 -13.32
CA PHE A 76 5.91 -1.00 -14.38
C PHE A 76 6.55 -2.33 -14.02
N SER A 77 5.79 -3.40 -14.05
CA SER A 77 6.30 -4.73 -13.76
C SER A 77 5.73 -5.80 -14.68
N LEU A 78 6.57 -6.80 -14.92
CA LEU A 78 6.24 -8.06 -15.56
C LEU A 78 5.91 -9.07 -14.47
N VAL A 79 4.74 -9.69 -14.53
CA VAL A 79 4.23 -10.54 -13.44
C VAL A 79 3.91 -11.93 -13.97
N ASP A 80 4.57 -12.94 -13.42
CA ASP A 80 4.33 -14.37 -13.67
C ASP A 80 4.30 -15.09 -12.32
N ASP A 81 3.12 -15.12 -11.72
CA ASP A 81 2.92 -15.49 -10.32
C ASP A 81 3.68 -16.78 -9.95
N PRO A 82 4.43 -16.76 -8.83
CA PRO A 82 4.56 -15.68 -7.83
C PRO A 82 5.72 -14.69 -8.08
N ALA A 83 6.29 -14.64 -9.29
CA ALA A 83 7.43 -13.78 -9.60
C ALA A 83 6.98 -12.44 -10.21
N GLU A 84 7.72 -11.38 -9.89
CA GLU A 84 7.55 -10.04 -10.46
C GLU A 84 8.92 -9.50 -10.87
N LEU A 85 8.99 -8.83 -12.01
CA LEU A 85 10.19 -8.15 -12.50
C LEU A 85 9.89 -6.68 -12.80
N ALA A 86 10.45 -5.78 -11.99
CA ALA A 86 10.26 -4.34 -12.16
C ALA A 86 11.13 -3.77 -13.28
N HIS A 87 10.56 -2.85 -14.06
CA HIS A 87 11.21 -2.14 -15.15
C HIS A 87 11.55 -0.71 -14.75
N GLN A 88 12.82 -0.33 -14.91
CA GLN A 88 13.30 1.02 -14.66
C GLN A 88 13.99 1.59 -15.89
N CYS A 89 13.92 2.91 -16.06
CA CYS A 89 14.51 3.60 -17.19
C CYS A 89 15.06 4.98 -16.79
N GLU A 90 16.27 5.27 -17.26
CA GLU A 90 16.89 6.58 -17.20
C GLU A 90 17.74 6.84 -18.45
N ALA A 91 18.19 8.07 -18.63
CA ALA A 91 19.20 8.40 -19.63
C ALA A 91 20.23 9.35 -19.01
N ILE A 92 21.49 9.13 -19.35
CA ILE A 92 22.59 9.99 -18.94
C ILE A 92 23.00 10.87 -20.12
N HIS A 93 23.31 12.14 -19.89
CA HIS A 93 23.94 13.00 -20.89
C HIS A 93 24.89 14.02 -20.26
N THR A 94 25.72 14.65 -21.08
CA THR A 94 26.69 15.65 -20.63
C THR A 94 26.16 17.07 -20.83
N VAL A 95 26.31 17.92 -19.80
CA VAL A 95 26.02 19.36 -19.81
C VAL A 95 27.26 20.12 -19.35
N GLY A 96 27.98 20.74 -20.28
CA GLY A 96 29.30 21.31 -20.01
C GLY A 96 30.28 20.19 -19.63
N ASP A 97 30.84 20.27 -18.42
CA ASP A 97 31.75 19.25 -17.88
C ASP A 97 31.04 18.26 -16.92
N ALA A 98 29.74 18.44 -16.67
CA ALA A 98 28.97 17.63 -15.73
C ALA A 98 28.13 16.57 -16.45
N THR A 99 27.92 15.44 -15.77
CA THR A 99 27.01 14.38 -16.19
C THR A 99 25.67 14.55 -15.48
N GLU A 100 24.57 14.57 -16.24
CA GLU A 100 23.21 14.66 -15.70
C GLU A 100 22.44 13.37 -15.99
N THR A 101 21.61 12.94 -15.03
CA THR A 101 20.69 11.79 -15.17
C THR A 101 19.27 12.29 -15.34
N LEU A 102 18.64 11.92 -16.44
CA LEU A 102 17.25 12.17 -16.75
C LEU A 102 16.41 10.94 -16.39
N THR A 103 15.45 11.12 -15.49
CA THR A 103 14.53 10.05 -15.08
C THR A 103 13.31 9.98 -16.01
N PHE A 104 12.80 8.77 -16.23
CA PHE A 104 11.57 8.57 -16.98
C PHE A 104 10.35 8.95 -16.14
N VAL A 105 9.65 10.03 -16.50
CA VAL A 105 8.38 10.43 -15.86
C VAL A 105 7.24 10.15 -16.84
N PRO A 106 6.45 9.08 -16.66
CA PRO A 106 5.41 8.70 -17.61
C PRO A 106 4.36 9.80 -17.80
N HIS A 107 3.85 9.89 -19.03
CA HIS A 107 2.64 10.65 -19.36
C HIS A 107 1.39 9.91 -18.86
N SER A 108 0.26 10.62 -18.75
CA SER A 108 -0.98 10.05 -18.22
C SER A 108 -1.55 8.99 -19.14
N GLY A 109 -1.80 7.79 -18.62
CA GLY A 109 -2.36 6.68 -19.42
C GLY A 109 -1.29 5.94 -20.22
N PHE A 110 -1.72 5.22 -21.25
CA PHE A 110 -0.83 4.52 -22.17
C PHE A 110 -1.42 4.47 -23.57
N ASP A 111 -0.56 4.24 -24.55
CA ASP A 111 -0.96 4.11 -25.94
C ASP A 111 -0.99 2.62 -26.31
N LEU A 112 -2.13 2.12 -26.78
CA LEU A 112 -2.30 0.73 -27.20
C LEU A 112 -2.42 0.67 -28.73
N GLY A 113 -1.51 -0.07 -29.36
CA GLY A 113 -1.56 -0.42 -30.79
C GLY A 113 -1.59 -1.93 -30.98
N GLN A 114 -1.68 -2.38 -32.22
CA GLN A 114 -1.68 -3.80 -32.56
C GLN A 114 -0.74 -4.10 -33.74
N ILE A 115 -0.13 -5.28 -33.71
CA ILE A 115 0.61 -5.86 -34.83
C ILE A 115 0.43 -7.38 -34.87
N GLY A 116 -0.13 -7.89 -35.97
CA GLY A 116 -0.34 -9.34 -36.12
C GLY A 116 -1.17 -9.91 -34.98
N ASN A 117 -0.58 -10.81 -34.19
CA ASN A 117 -1.18 -11.44 -33.00
C ASN A 117 -0.70 -10.83 -31.67
N ALA A 118 -0.13 -9.62 -31.69
CA ALA A 118 0.41 -8.94 -30.51
C ALA A 118 -0.21 -7.57 -30.29
N ASP A 119 -0.44 -7.23 -29.03
CA ASP A 119 -0.68 -5.84 -28.63
C ASP A 119 0.66 -5.12 -28.44
N ILE A 120 0.72 -3.84 -28.76
CA ILE A 120 1.86 -2.96 -28.50
C ILE A 120 1.43 -1.95 -27.45
N LEU A 121 1.99 -2.08 -26.25
CA LEU A 121 1.82 -1.10 -25.19
C LEU A 121 2.96 -0.08 -25.27
N ALA A 122 2.62 1.17 -25.55
CA ALA A 122 3.57 2.28 -25.60
C ALA A 122 3.41 3.17 -24.36
N ILE A 123 4.50 3.32 -23.61
CA ILE A 123 4.62 4.32 -22.54
C ILE A 123 5.63 5.38 -22.95
N LYS A 124 5.32 6.63 -22.66
CA LYS A 124 6.13 7.78 -23.08
C LYS A 124 6.30 8.74 -21.92
N ASN A 125 7.45 9.41 -21.84
CA ASN A 125 7.65 10.46 -20.84
C ASN A 125 7.08 11.81 -21.29
N ARG A 126 7.04 12.78 -20.35
CA ARG A 126 6.78 14.20 -20.66
C ARG A 126 8.08 14.92 -21.03
N THR A 127 8.04 15.75 -22.06
CA THR A 127 9.19 16.58 -22.50
C THR A 127 8.94 18.07 -22.32
N SER A 128 10.00 18.85 -22.25
CA SER A 128 9.95 20.33 -22.23
C SER A 128 9.31 20.93 -23.50
N ALA A 129 9.29 20.18 -24.60
CA ALA A 129 8.65 20.60 -25.85
C ALA A 129 7.11 20.49 -25.80
N SER A 130 6.56 19.58 -24.99
CA SER A 130 5.12 19.40 -24.84
C SER A 130 4.45 20.58 -24.13
N GLN A 131 3.22 20.94 -24.52
CA GLN A 131 2.46 22.03 -23.86
C GLN A 131 2.33 21.78 -22.35
N GLU A 132 1.95 20.57 -21.98
CA GLU A 132 1.81 20.15 -20.58
C GLU A 132 3.15 20.15 -19.82
N GLY A 133 4.26 19.81 -20.51
CA GLY A 133 5.61 19.89 -19.95
C GLY A 133 6.05 21.33 -19.67
N ARG A 134 5.69 22.29 -20.54
CA ARG A 134 5.96 23.72 -20.33
C ARG A 134 5.15 24.29 -19.16
N GLU A 135 3.86 23.96 -19.11
CA GLU A 135 2.96 24.42 -18.03
C GLU A 135 3.39 23.91 -16.64
N ARG A 136 4.09 22.77 -16.57
CA ARG A 136 4.59 22.17 -15.33
C ARG A 136 6.09 22.36 -15.08
N GLY A 137 6.79 23.13 -15.92
CA GLY A 137 8.23 23.40 -15.76
C GLY A 137 9.13 22.17 -15.92
N VAL A 138 8.72 21.17 -16.70
CA VAL A 138 9.53 19.97 -16.97
C VAL A 138 10.70 20.33 -17.88
N ALA A 139 11.93 20.11 -17.40
CA ALA A 139 13.16 20.44 -18.12
C ALA A 139 13.76 19.29 -18.95
N ASN A 140 13.02 18.21 -19.23
CA ASN A 140 13.56 17.04 -19.93
C ASN A 140 13.59 17.25 -21.46
N PRO A 141 14.77 17.34 -22.12
CA PRO A 141 14.88 17.52 -23.57
C PRO A 141 14.73 16.20 -24.36
N LEU A 142 14.78 15.04 -23.69
CA LEU A 142 14.67 13.73 -24.32
C LEU A 142 13.23 13.21 -24.26
N LEU A 143 12.66 12.90 -25.42
CA LEU A 143 11.48 12.06 -25.54
C LEU A 143 11.90 10.60 -25.40
N MET A 144 11.46 9.96 -24.33
CA MET A 144 11.69 8.55 -24.03
C MET A 144 10.40 7.79 -24.30
N GLU A 145 10.46 6.78 -25.16
CA GLU A 145 9.31 5.97 -25.57
C GLU A 145 9.66 4.50 -25.47
N HIS A 146 8.87 3.72 -24.73
CA HIS A 146 9.06 2.28 -24.55
C HIS A 146 7.87 1.56 -25.17
N PHE A 147 8.15 0.70 -26.12
CA PHE A 147 7.19 -0.11 -26.84
C PHE A 147 7.33 -1.56 -26.38
N PHE A 148 6.31 -2.04 -25.69
CA PHE A 148 6.19 -3.39 -25.15
C PHE A 148 5.30 -4.20 -26.08
N VAL A 149 5.89 -5.09 -26.87
CA VAL A 149 5.18 -5.96 -27.81
C VAL A 149 4.82 -7.25 -27.11
N VAL A 150 3.53 -7.52 -26.94
CA VAL A 150 2.98 -8.63 -26.17
C VAL A 150 2.18 -9.57 -27.06
N PRO A 151 2.80 -10.63 -27.60
CA PRO A 151 2.10 -11.64 -28.36
C PRO A 151 1.16 -12.46 -27.47
N LYS A 152 -0.01 -12.79 -28.02
CA LYS A 152 -1.03 -13.55 -27.30
C LYS A 152 -0.56 -14.96 -26.98
N GLY A 153 -0.66 -15.35 -25.71
CA GLY A 153 -0.37 -16.72 -25.26
C GLY A 153 1.12 -17.09 -25.26
N GLU A 154 2.01 -16.17 -25.64
CA GLU A 154 3.45 -16.41 -25.64
C GLU A 154 4.09 -16.07 -24.30
N ARG A 155 5.24 -16.69 -24.02
CA ARG A 155 6.03 -16.51 -22.79
C ARG A 155 7.21 -15.58 -22.99
N TYR A 156 7.04 -14.55 -23.82
CA TYR A 156 8.04 -13.52 -24.00
C TYR A 156 7.40 -12.17 -24.31
N ILE A 157 8.20 -11.13 -24.10
CA ILE A 157 7.90 -9.77 -24.46
C ILE A 157 9.10 -9.17 -25.19
N GLN A 158 8.84 -8.42 -26.25
CA GLN A 158 9.87 -7.66 -26.93
C GLN A 158 9.76 -6.20 -26.53
N VAL A 159 10.90 -5.60 -26.23
CA VAL A 159 10.94 -4.20 -25.84
C VAL A 159 11.82 -3.42 -26.80
N LEU A 160 11.26 -2.36 -27.34
CA LEU A 160 11.99 -1.34 -28.08
C LEU A 160 11.87 -0.03 -27.30
N ALA A 161 13.01 0.53 -26.88
CA ALA A 161 13.06 1.82 -26.24
C ALA A 161 13.74 2.83 -27.16
N ARG A 162 13.07 3.94 -27.44
CA ARG A 162 13.53 5.01 -28.32
C ARG A 162 13.73 6.28 -27.51
N PHE A 163 14.90 6.89 -27.66
CA PHE A 163 15.29 8.13 -26.99
C PHE A 163 15.59 9.17 -28.05
N THR A 164 14.71 10.16 -28.18
CA THR A 164 14.78 11.18 -29.23
C THR A 164 15.09 12.54 -28.63
N ASN A 165 16.05 13.26 -29.19
CA ASN A 165 16.27 14.65 -28.83
C ASN A 165 15.09 15.50 -29.35
N SER A 166 14.19 15.88 -28.44
CA SER A 166 13.02 16.72 -28.73
C SER A 166 13.31 18.22 -28.52
N GLY A 167 14.52 18.55 -28.06
CA GLY A 167 14.98 19.91 -27.85
C GLY A 167 15.43 20.60 -29.14
N THR A 168 15.91 21.83 -28.98
CA THR A 168 16.41 22.67 -30.08
C THR A 168 17.93 22.69 -30.18
N GLN A 169 18.62 22.14 -29.18
CA GLN A 169 20.08 22.06 -29.11
C GLN A 169 20.54 20.61 -29.17
N GLU A 170 21.76 20.39 -29.65
CA GLU A 170 22.40 19.08 -29.65
C GLU A 170 22.68 18.61 -28.21
N LEU A 171 22.38 17.35 -27.93
CA LEU A 171 22.69 16.71 -26.65
C LEU A 171 23.95 15.88 -26.81
N GLN A 172 24.91 16.07 -25.91
CA GLN A 172 26.21 15.40 -25.98
C GLN A 172 26.19 14.12 -25.15
N ARG A 173 26.79 13.05 -25.69
CA ARG A 173 27.05 11.78 -25.01
C ARG A 173 25.81 11.21 -24.31
N VAL A 174 24.70 11.10 -25.04
CA VAL A 174 23.46 10.49 -24.55
C VAL A 174 23.64 8.99 -24.46
N GLU A 175 23.45 8.44 -23.26
CA GLU A 175 23.52 7.01 -22.94
C GLU A 175 22.22 6.60 -22.23
N PRO A 176 21.25 6.01 -22.95
CA PRO A 176 20.06 5.43 -22.34
C PRO A 176 20.39 4.17 -21.56
N ARG A 177 19.73 4.01 -20.40
CA ARG A 177 19.93 2.88 -19.49
C ARG A 177 18.58 2.32 -19.07
N ILE A 178 18.40 1.01 -19.28
CA ILE A 178 17.26 0.27 -18.78
C ILE A 178 17.73 -0.70 -17.72
N LEU A 179 17.10 -0.65 -16.56
CA LEU A 179 17.52 -1.38 -15.39
C LEU A 179 16.45 -2.39 -14.96
N TYR A 180 16.91 -3.62 -14.75
CA TYR A 180 16.17 -4.70 -14.12
C TYR A 180 16.90 -5.10 -12.85
N GLU A 181 16.21 -5.06 -11.73
CA GLU A 181 16.77 -5.37 -10.43
C GLU A 181 15.83 -6.30 -9.70
N GLN A 182 16.38 -7.32 -9.05
CA GLN A 182 15.64 -8.16 -8.13
C GLN A 182 16.49 -8.55 -6.94
N ARG A 183 15.91 -8.37 -5.76
CA ARG A 183 16.62 -8.54 -4.48
C ARG A 183 16.35 -9.89 -3.82
N PHE A 184 15.56 -10.77 -4.43
CA PHE A 184 15.05 -11.95 -3.72
C PHE A 184 14.65 -13.13 -4.63
N ASN A 185 14.82 -14.34 -4.11
CA ASN A 185 14.32 -15.64 -4.59
C ASN A 185 14.99 -16.26 -5.81
N TRP A 186 16.27 -15.98 -6.05
CA TRP A 186 16.98 -16.52 -7.21
C TRP A 186 18.05 -17.53 -6.77
N SER A 187 18.04 -18.70 -7.41
CA SER A 187 18.90 -19.85 -7.09
C SER A 187 19.97 -20.09 -8.14
N ASP A 188 19.63 -19.87 -9.41
CA ASP A 188 20.51 -20.16 -10.54
C ASP A 188 20.60 -18.95 -11.45
N PHE A 189 21.83 -18.70 -11.91
CA PHE A 189 22.15 -17.60 -12.79
C PHE A 189 23.01 -18.10 -13.94
N GLY A 190 22.83 -17.50 -15.10
CA GLY A 190 23.71 -17.72 -16.22
C GLY A 190 23.85 -16.47 -17.07
N MET A 191 25.01 -16.36 -17.72
CA MET A 191 25.28 -15.32 -18.70
C MET A 191 25.85 -15.96 -19.96
N ALA A 192 25.47 -15.41 -21.11
CA ALA A 192 26.02 -15.82 -22.40
C ALA A 192 26.60 -14.61 -23.10
N SER A 193 27.74 -14.80 -23.76
CA SER A 193 28.35 -13.79 -24.64
C SER A 193 28.20 -14.15 -26.12
N ASN A 194 28.04 -15.44 -26.45
CA ASN A 194 27.95 -15.92 -27.84
C ASN A 194 26.87 -17.00 -28.05
N ALA A 195 27.03 -18.20 -27.47
CA ALA A 195 26.26 -19.39 -27.84
C ALA A 195 25.57 -20.06 -26.64
N ASP A 196 26.32 -20.57 -25.67
CA ASP A 196 25.74 -21.28 -24.52
C ASP A 196 25.72 -20.38 -23.28
N PHE A 197 24.80 -20.67 -22.35
CA PHE A 197 24.86 -20.06 -21.02
C PHE A 197 25.98 -20.67 -20.19
N GLU A 198 26.86 -19.81 -19.67
CA GLU A 198 27.77 -20.17 -18.59
C GLU A 198 27.08 -19.87 -17.25
N ARG A 199 27.06 -20.85 -16.34
CA ARG A 199 26.57 -20.62 -14.98
C ARG A 199 27.50 -19.65 -14.25
N ILE A 200 26.91 -18.71 -13.52
CA ILE A 200 27.63 -17.70 -12.74
C ILE A 200 27.15 -17.70 -11.29
N GLU A 201 28.03 -17.31 -10.36
CA GLU A 201 27.77 -17.30 -8.91
C GLU A 201 28.16 -15.93 -8.32
N ALA A 202 27.47 -15.50 -7.26
CA ALA A 202 27.78 -14.24 -6.60
C ALA A 202 29.09 -14.32 -5.77
N PRO A 203 29.92 -13.26 -5.75
CA PRO A 203 29.76 -11.99 -6.43
C PRO A 203 30.23 -12.09 -7.88
N PHE A 204 29.54 -11.40 -8.78
CA PHE A 204 29.86 -11.40 -10.21
C PHE A 204 29.59 -10.03 -10.82
N GLU A 205 30.45 -9.62 -11.76
CA GLU A 205 30.21 -8.48 -12.66
C GLU A 205 30.66 -8.90 -14.06
N GLY A 206 29.83 -8.65 -15.07
CA GLY A 206 30.15 -9.05 -16.43
C GLY A 206 29.30 -8.36 -17.48
N THR A 207 29.74 -8.49 -18.74
CA THR A 207 29.04 -8.00 -19.92
C THR A 207 28.79 -9.17 -20.86
N GLY A 208 27.58 -9.26 -21.42
CA GLY A 208 27.19 -10.34 -22.30
C GLY A 208 26.12 -9.93 -23.32
N THR A 209 25.58 -10.93 -24.01
CA THR A 209 24.42 -10.80 -24.90
C THR A 209 23.14 -11.27 -24.22
N SER A 210 23.24 -12.14 -23.22
CA SER A 210 22.06 -12.67 -22.51
C SER A 210 22.37 -12.94 -21.04
N PHE A 211 21.35 -12.82 -20.19
CA PHE A 211 21.38 -13.18 -18.78
C PHE A 211 20.10 -13.92 -18.41
N PHE A 212 20.19 -14.94 -17.57
CA PHE A 212 19.01 -15.48 -16.89
C PHE A 212 19.17 -15.51 -15.38
N ALA A 213 18.03 -15.35 -14.69
CA ALA A 213 17.86 -15.68 -13.29
C ALA A 213 16.68 -16.65 -13.15
N TYR A 214 16.89 -17.76 -12.46
CA TYR A 214 15.87 -18.78 -12.21
C TYR A 214 15.74 -19.06 -10.72
N SER A 215 14.50 -19.32 -10.30
CA SER A 215 14.12 -19.67 -8.94
C SER A 215 13.60 -21.10 -8.91
N GLU A 216 14.37 -22.01 -8.31
CA GLU A 216 13.87 -23.35 -7.99
C GLU A 216 12.69 -23.30 -7.03
N GLY A 217 12.70 -22.38 -6.06
CA GLY A 217 11.63 -22.22 -5.08
C GLY A 217 10.29 -21.84 -5.72
N MET A 218 10.31 -20.96 -6.72
CA MET A 218 9.09 -20.51 -7.42
C MET A 218 8.79 -21.36 -8.67
N ASN A 219 9.75 -22.13 -9.18
CA ASN A 219 9.73 -22.74 -10.51
C ASN A 219 9.46 -21.70 -11.62
N ARG A 220 10.12 -20.55 -11.52
CA ARG A 220 9.96 -19.37 -12.39
C ARG A 220 11.30 -18.73 -12.65
N GLY A 221 11.45 -18.09 -13.81
CA GLY A 221 12.63 -17.30 -14.12
C GLY A 221 12.43 -16.28 -15.20
N TYR A 222 13.45 -15.44 -15.37
CA TYR A 222 13.52 -14.46 -16.43
C TYR A 222 14.81 -14.66 -17.21
N GLU A 223 14.72 -14.61 -18.53
CA GLU A 223 15.85 -14.49 -19.44
C GLU A 223 15.76 -13.12 -20.12
N ILE A 224 16.83 -12.35 -20.09
CA ILE A 224 16.96 -11.05 -20.75
C ILE A 224 17.98 -11.22 -21.87
N VAL A 225 17.57 -10.99 -23.11
CA VAL A 225 18.40 -11.14 -24.31
C VAL A 225 18.55 -9.79 -24.99
N ALA A 226 19.77 -9.28 -25.08
CA ALA A 226 20.09 -8.03 -25.74
C ALA A 226 19.99 -8.17 -27.26
N GLY A 227 19.35 -7.18 -27.88
CA GLY A 227 19.29 -7.05 -29.32
C GLY A 227 20.48 -6.28 -29.89
N ARG A 228 20.45 -6.06 -31.21
CA ARG A 228 21.49 -5.30 -31.91
C ARG A 228 21.63 -3.88 -31.34
N ASN A 229 22.88 -3.45 -31.13
CA ASN A 229 23.27 -2.15 -30.57
C ASN A 229 22.83 -1.94 -29.11
N THR A 230 22.57 -3.02 -28.37
CA THR A 230 22.32 -3.00 -26.94
C THR A 230 23.40 -3.83 -26.24
N ARG A 231 24.08 -3.23 -25.27
CA ARG A 231 25.02 -3.90 -24.37
C ARG A 231 24.24 -4.34 -23.13
N LEU A 232 24.48 -5.56 -22.66
CA LEU A 232 23.93 -6.07 -21.40
C LEU A 232 25.07 -6.20 -20.39
N ASP A 233 24.97 -5.43 -19.32
CA ASP A 233 25.87 -5.50 -18.17
C ASP A 233 25.10 -6.12 -17.00
N CYS A 234 25.72 -7.05 -16.26
CA CYS A 234 25.09 -7.68 -15.10
C CYS A 234 26.00 -7.63 -13.87
N ARG A 235 25.35 -7.60 -12.71
CA ARG A 235 26.00 -7.68 -11.39
C ARG A 235 25.21 -8.58 -10.47
N LEU A 236 25.91 -9.48 -9.76
CA LEU A 236 25.38 -10.33 -8.70
C LEU A 236 26.08 -9.97 -7.39
N SER A 237 25.34 -9.66 -6.33
CA SER A 237 25.91 -9.48 -4.98
C SER A 237 25.72 -10.71 -4.12
N GLN A 238 26.67 -10.95 -3.20
CA GLN A 238 26.58 -12.04 -2.23
C GLN A 238 25.39 -11.89 -1.29
N ASP A 239 25.00 -10.65 -0.98
CA ASP A 239 23.84 -10.37 -0.15
C ASP A 239 22.56 -10.75 -0.89
N TRP A 240 21.89 -11.79 -0.38
CA TRP A 240 20.56 -12.24 -0.78
C TRP A 240 20.40 -12.66 -2.26
N ASN A 241 21.50 -12.97 -2.95
CA ASN A 241 21.51 -13.24 -4.39
C ASN A 241 20.83 -12.11 -5.19
N HIS A 242 21.02 -10.87 -4.72
CA HIS A 242 20.54 -9.70 -5.44
C HIS A 242 21.28 -9.58 -6.76
N TRP A 243 20.53 -9.42 -7.84
CA TRP A 243 21.06 -9.22 -9.17
C TRP A 243 20.53 -7.94 -9.80
N THR A 244 21.37 -7.38 -10.63
CA THR A 244 21.09 -6.20 -11.44
C THR A 244 21.48 -6.51 -12.88
N VAL A 245 20.60 -6.20 -13.82
CA VAL A 245 20.89 -6.21 -15.26
C VAL A 245 20.61 -4.82 -15.81
N GLU A 246 21.59 -4.30 -16.53
CA GLU A 246 21.56 -2.99 -17.15
C GLU A 246 21.72 -3.15 -18.67
N LEU A 247 20.80 -2.56 -19.42
CA LEU A 247 20.79 -2.55 -20.87
C LEU A 247 21.11 -1.13 -21.35
N ASN A 248 22.22 -1.01 -22.06
CA ASN A 248 22.82 0.26 -22.45
C ASN A 248 23.00 0.37 -23.96
N SER A 249 23.02 1.60 -24.48
CA SER A 249 23.52 1.84 -25.84
C SER A 249 24.94 2.36 -25.76
N GLU A 250 25.66 2.29 -26.88
CA GLU A 250 26.86 3.12 -27.01
C GLU A 250 26.48 4.60 -26.85
N PRO A 251 27.24 5.40 -26.09
CA PRO A 251 26.98 6.82 -25.96
C PRO A 251 27.03 7.53 -27.32
N ALA A 252 26.06 8.40 -27.58
CA ALA A 252 25.96 9.10 -28.86
C ALA A 252 25.58 10.58 -28.69
N ASP A 253 26.11 11.42 -29.55
CA ASP A 253 25.64 12.81 -29.68
C ASP A 253 24.35 12.81 -30.52
N LEU A 254 23.30 13.48 -30.03
CA LEU A 254 21.99 13.53 -30.68
C LEU A 254 21.64 14.95 -31.08
N LYS A 255 21.55 15.21 -32.39
CA LYS A 255 20.99 16.47 -32.91
C LYS A 255 19.47 16.50 -32.73
N PRO A 256 18.83 17.68 -32.81
CA PRO A 256 17.37 17.79 -32.78
C PRO A 256 16.69 16.82 -33.77
N GLY A 257 15.80 15.98 -33.25
CA GLY A 257 15.07 14.95 -34.01
C GLY A 257 15.81 13.63 -34.22
N GLU A 258 17.10 13.52 -33.86
CA GLU A 258 17.82 12.25 -33.89
C GLU A 258 17.46 11.38 -32.68
N SER A 259 17.53 10.06 -32.89
CA SER A 259 17.18 9.07 -31.87
C SER A 259 18.26 8.01 -31.73
N THR A 260 18.47 7.54 -30.51
CA THR A 260 19.09 6.23 -30.23
C THR A 260 18.01 5.23 -29.81
N ILE A 261 18.28 3.93 -30.03
CA ILE A 261 17.30 2.86 -29.81
C ILE A 261 17.97 1.69 -29.10
N LEU A 262 17.32 1.22 -28.03
CA LEU A 262 17.59 -0.06 -27.38
C LEU A 262 16.57 -1.10 -27.80
N ARG A 263 17.02 -2.34 -27.97
CA ARG A 263 16.16 -3.48 -28.31
C ARG A 263 16.57 -4.67 -27.49
N TYR A 264 15.61 -5.37 -26.92
CA TYR A 264 15.86 -6.59 -26.17
C TYR A 264 14.56 -7.39 -26.04
N GLN A 265 14.69 -8.64 -25.60
CA GLN A 265 13.59 -9.53 -25.31
C GLN A 265 13.69 -10.00 -23.87
N ILE A 266 12.54 -10.17 -23.22
CA ILE A 266 12.44 -10.83 -21.92
C ILE A 266 11.58 -12.08 -22.09
N ARG A 267 12.07 -13.22 -21.61
CA ARG A 267 11.33 -14.49 -21.61
C ARG A 267 11.02 -14.94 -20.19
N PHE A 268 9.89 -15.61 -20.06
CA PHE A 268 9.37 -16.13 -18.80
C PHE A 268 9.64 -17.64 -18.72
N LEU A 269 10.60 -18.01 -17.88
CA LEU A 269 11.15 -19.35 -17.79
C LEU A 269 10.28 -20.27 -16.91
N ARG A 270 10.30 -21.55 -17.25
CA ARG A 270 9.73 -22.66 -16.45
C ARG A 270 10.77 -23.70 -16.06
N GLU A 271 11.95 -23.61 -16.65
CA GLU A 271 13.13 -24.43 -16.39
C GLU A 271 14.39 -23.59 -16.68
N ILE A 272 15.54 -24.10 -16.24
CA ILE A 272 16.83 -23.43 -16.45
C ILE A 272 17.22 -23.57 -17.94
N PRO A 273 17.44 -22.46 -18.67
CA PRO A 273 17.80 -22.53 -20.09
C PRO A 273 19.26 -22.96 -20.25
N THR A 274 19.56 -23.67 -21.33
CA THR A 274 20.93 -24.08 -21.71
C THR A 274 21.58 -23.14 -22.72
N GLU A 275 20.77 -22.60 -23.62
CA GLU A 275 21.18 -21.70 -24.71
C GLU A 275 20.24 -20.48 -24.72
N PRO A 276 20.73 -19.28 -25.06
CA PRO A 276 19.87 -18.12 -25.25
C PRO A 276 19.00 -18.27 -26.48
N GLU A 277 17.76 -17.83 -26.39
CA GLU A 277 16.92 -17.77 -27.59
C GLU A 277 17.24 -16.55 -28.47
N PRO A 278 17.22 -16.71 -29.80
CA PRO A 278 17.45 -15.60 -30.70
C PRO A 278 16.35 -14.54 -30.57
N VAL A 279 16.75 -13.28 -30.64
CA VAL A 279 15.85 -12.13 -30.65
C VAL A 279 15.28 -11.94 -32.06
N ASP A 280 14.08 -12.47 -32.33
CA ASP A 280 13.37 -12.30 -33.61
C ASP A 280 12.33 -11.17 -33.50
N LEU A 281 12.75 -9.92 -33.71
CA LEU A 281 11.91 -8.75 -33.45
C LEU A 281 10.79 -8.60 -34.48
N ILE A 282 9.54 -8.69 -34.01
CA ILE A 282 8.34 -8.42 -34.80
C ILE A 282 8.20 -6.90 -35.08
N ALA A 283 8.67 -6.06 -34.15
CA ALA A 283 8.62 -4.60 -34.27
C ALA A 283 9.87 -4.01 -34.93
N THR A 284 9.72 -3.54 -36.17
CA THR A 284 10.70 -2.66 -36.82
C THR A 284 10.27 -1.19 -36.71
N SER A 285 11.16 -0.24 -36.95
CA SER A 285 10.81 1.19 -36.95
C SER A 285 9.68 1.55 -37.94
N LYS A 286 9.47 0.75 -39.00
CA LYS A 286 8.34 0.89 -39.93
C LYS A 286 7.01 0.37 -39.35
N ASN A 287 7.06 -0.59 -38.44
CA ASN A 287 5.88 -1.21 -37.83
C ASN A 287 5.33 -0.41 -36.64
N LEU A 288 6.10 0.58 -36.15
CA LEU A 288 5.66 1.55 -35.15
C LEU A 288 4.82 2.69 -35.74
N GLU A 289 4.55 2.67 -37.06
CA GLU A 289 3.58 3.54 -37.74
C GLU A 289 2.12 3.05 -37.57
N THR A 290 1.88 2.05 -36.72
CA THR A 290 0.54 1.58 -36.38
C THR A 290 -0.28 2.68 -35.68
N GLU A 291 -1.59 2.61 -35.81
CA GLU A 291 -2.49 3.53 -35.11
C GLU A 291 -2.52 3.17 -33.62
N PHE A 292 -2.18 4.15 -32.78
CA PHE A 292 -2.23 4.00 -31.33
C PHE A 292 -3.49 4.65 -30.78
N ARG A 293 -4.22 3.90 -29.95
CA ARG A 293 -5.31 4.42 -29.14
C ARG A 293 -4.81 4.80 -27.76
N HIS A 294 -5.01 6.05 -27.39
CA HIS A 294 -4.70 6.51 -26.04
C HIS A 294 -5.74 6.02 -25.04
N ILE A 295 -5.31 5.31 -24.00
CA ILE A 295 -6.16 4.73 -22.97
C ILE A 295 -5.87 5.42 -21.64
N VAL A 296 -6.91 6.05 -21.10
CA VAL A 296 -6.87 6.74 -19.80
C VAL A 296 -7.80 6.01 -18.85
N PRO A 297 -7.30 5.53 -17.70
CA PRO A 297 -8.17 4.97 -16.68
C PRO A 297 -9.20 6.00 -16.23
N ALA A 298 -10.49 5.65 -16.28
CA ALA A 298 -11.59 6.55 -15.92
C ALA A 298 -12.25 6.14 -14.59
N GLU A 299 -12.50 4.85 -14.40
CA GLU A 299 -13.28 4.35 -13.27
C GLU A 299 -12.43 4.11 -12.02
N PHE A 300 -12.97 4.44 -10.85
CA PHE A 300 -12.34 4.10 -9.58
C PHE A 300 -12.67 2.65 -9.21
N LYS A 301 -11.62 1.81 -9.11
CA LYS A 301 -11.77 0.45 -8.60
C LYS A 301 -11.86 0.52 -7.07
N LYS A 302 -12.87 -0.16 -6.52
CA LYS A 302 -13.08 -0.26 -5.06
C LYS A 302 -12.36 -1.49 -4.52
N ALA A 303 -11.96 -1.46 -3.25
CA ALA A 303 -11.45 -2.66 -2.60
C ALA A 303 -12.51 -3.78 -2.61
N PRO A 304 -12.09 -5.05 -2.76
CA PRO A 304 -13.01 -6.16 -2.82
C PRO A 304 -13.50 -6.46 -1.40
N VAL A 305 -14.77 -6.21 -1.14
CA VAL A 305 -15.41 -6.50 0.15
C VAL A 305 -16.44 -7.60 -0.04
N ASP A 306 -16.35 -8.63 0.79
CA ASP A 306 -17.37 -9.67 0.85
C ASP A 306 -18.57 -9.13 1.63
N LEU A 307 -19.64 -8.82 0.90
CA LEU A 307 -20.85 -8.22 1.46
C LEU A 307 -21.58 -9.18 2.40
N ASP A 308 -21.50 -10.48 2.15
CA ASP A 308 -22.24 -11.50 2.91
C ASP A 308 -21.62 -11.74 4.29
N ARG A 309 -20.34 -11.41 4.44
CA ARG A 309 -19.59 -11.54 5.70
C ARG A 309 -19.56 -10.26 6.52
N ARG A 310 -20.30 -9.21 6.12
CA ARG A 310 -20.38 -7.96 6.88
C ARG A 310 -20.95 -8.16 8.27
N VAL A 311 -20.45 -7.38 9.22
CA VAL A 311 -21.09 -7.28 10.53
C VAL A 311 -22.53 -6.79 10.32
N SER A 312 -23.50 -7.65 10.62
CA SER A 312 -24.92 -7.35 10.46
C SER A 312 -25.45 -6.58 11.67
N LEU A 313 -26.63 -5.99 11.54
CA LEU A 313 -27.34 -5.39 12.66
C LEU A 313 -27.59 -6.38 13.81
N PRO A 314 -28.04 -7.63 13.58
CA PRO A 314 -28.12 -8.63 14.65
C PRO A 314 -26.78 -8.87 15.38
N ASN A 315 -25.66 -8.92 14.65
CA ASN A 315 -24.34 -9.09 15.27
C ASN A 315 -23.99 -7.90 16.16
N LEU A 316 -24.34 -6.69 15.73
CA LEU A 316 -24.18 -5.48 16.55
C LEU A 316 -24.97 -5.58 17.85
N LEU A 317 -26.26 -5.88 17.75
CA LEU A 317 -27.16 -5.96 18.90
C LEU A 317 -26.73 -7.07 19.87
N ALA A 318 -26.23 -8.19 19.35
CA ALA A 318 -25.69 -9.28 20.16
C ALA A 318 -24.43 -8.88 20.94
N GLU A 319 -23.69 -7.88 20.47
CA GLU A 319 -22.49 -7.37 21.13
C GLU A 319 -22.65 -5.96 21.71
N ILE A 320 -23.88 -5.50 21.94
CA ILE A 320 -24.13 -4.11 22.34
C ILE A 320 -23.63 -3.79 23.75
N ASP A 321 -23.65 -4.79 24.62
CA ASP A 321 -23.15 -4.70 25.99
C ASP A 321 -21.63 -4.93 26.06
N ARG A 322 -20.99 -5.32 24.94
CA ARG A 322 -19.54 -5.50 24.90
C ARG A 322 -18.89 -4.12 24.76
N PRO A 323 -18.00 -3.72 25.70
CA PRO A 323 -17.31 -2.44 25.63
C PRO A 323 -16.61 -2.25 24.29
N LYS A 324 -16.90 -1.13 23.62
CA LYS A 324 -16.32 -0.76 22.33
C LYS A 324 -15.23 0.27 22.54
N VAL A 325 -14.17 0.21 21.76
CA VAL A 325 -13.03 1.12 21.96
C VAL A 325 -13.36 2.50 21.39
N ARG A 326 -13.29 3.51 22.27
CA ARG A 326 -13.35 4.94 21.96
C ARG A 326 -12.03 5.56 22.41
N GLY A 327 -11.05 5.48 21.51
CA GLY A 327 -9.66 5.78 21.82
C GLY A 327 -9.18 7.14 21.31
N LEU A 328 -8.27 7.80 22.03
CA LEU A 328 -7.54 8.98 21.53
C LEU A 328 -6.05 8.95 21.94
N ASN A 329 -5.21 9.54 21.10
CA ASN A 329 -3.79 9.76 21.41
C ASN A 329 -3.60 11.09 22.16
N LEU A 330 -3.15 11.01 23.41
CA LEU A 330 -2.89 12.16 24.27
C LEU A 330 -1.51 12.77 23.98
N ARG A 331 -1.51 13.88 23.23
CA ARG A 331 -0.31 14.68 22.91
C ARG A 331 -0.23 16.01 23.67
N ALA A 332 -0.89 16.07 24.81
CA ALA A 332 -0.93 17.25 25.66
C ALA A 332 0.47 17.66 26.12
N LYS A 333 0.67 18.96 26.36
CA LYS A 333 1.83 19.41 27.15
C LYS A 333 1.76 18.77 28.55
N PRO A 334 2.91 18.46 29.18
CA PRO A 334 2.93 17.74 30.45
C PRO A 334 2.02 18.32 31.54
N ASP A 335 1.95 19.66 31.64
CA ASP A 335 1.17 20.34 32.69
C ASP A 335 -0.35 20.41 32.42
N GLN A 336 -0.79 20.00 31.23
CA GLN A 336 -2.20 20.05 30.79
C GLN A 336 -2.81 18.64 30.66
N ALA A 337 -1.98 17.61 30.59
CA ALA A 337 -2.39 16.23 30.34
C ALA A 337 -3.43 15.68 31.33
N LEU A 338 -3.34 16.01 32.63
CA LEU A 338 -4.31 15.54 33.62
C LEU A 338 -5.70 16.14 33.42
N LYS A 339 -5.77 17.43 33.07
CA LYS A 339 -7.04 18.10 32.76
C LYS A 339 -7.60 17.63 31.42
N ASP A 340 -6.73 17.29 30.49
CA ASP A 340 -7.15 16.73 29.21
C ASP A 340 -7.75 15.33 29.39
N LEU A 341 -7.27 14.52 30.35
CA LEU A 341 -7.93 13.27 30.73
C LEU A 341 -9.36 13.49 31.25
N GLU A 342 -9.62 14.51 32.06
CA GLU A 342 -10.98 14.85 32.50
C GLU A 342 -11.86 15.25 31.30
N THR A 343 -11.28 15.99 30.35
CA THR A 343 -11.98 16.34 29.11
C THR A 343 -12.27 15.09 28.25
N LEU A 344 -11.37 14.10 28.23
CA LEU A 344 -11.58 12.84 27.55
C LEU A 344 -12.66 11.98 28.22
N GLU A 345 -12.78 12.05 29.55
CA GLU A 345 -13.85 11.39 30.31
C GLU A 345 -15.21 12.01 29.98
N ASP A 346 -15.30 13.34 29.97
CA ASP A 346 -16.51 14.08 29.56
C ASP A 346 -16.95 13.74 28.11
N TRP A 347 -16.04 13.14 27.33
CA TRP A 347 -16.23 12.69 25.96
C TRP A 347 -16.43 11.18 25.85
N ASP A 348 -16.62 10.49 26.97
CA ASP A 348 -16.80 9.04 27.08
C ASP A 348 -15.66 8.22 26.46
N CYS A 349 -14.45 8.78 26.38
CA CYS A 349 -13.27 8.03 25.97
C CYS A 349 -12.96 6.95 26.99
N ASN A 350 -12.63 5.75 26.50
CA ASN A 350 -12.27 4.62 27.35
C ASN A 350 -10.91 4.00 27.02
N LEU A 351 -10.17 4.58 26.08
CA LEU A 351 -8.79 4.22 25.79
C LEU A 351 -7.97 5.48 25.50
N VAL A 352 -6.77 5.57 26.09
CA VAL A 352 -5.85 6.69 25.88
C VAL A 352 -4.45 6.16 25.59
N ILE A 353 -3.84 6.63 24.51
CA ILE A 353 -2.43 6.35 24.19
C ILE A 353 -1.59 7.56 24.61
N THR A 354 -0.64 7.37 25.51
CA THR A 354 0.26 8.41 26.04
C THR A 354 1.73 8.06 25.80
N SER A 355 2.61 9.06 25.79
CA SER A 355 4.07 8.88 25.68
C SER A 355 4.78 8.97 27.03
N ILE A 356 5.98 8.38 27.11
CA ILE A 356 6.90 8.59 28.24
C ILE A 356 7.54 9.98 28.10
N ASP A 357 7.39 10.81 29.14
CA ASP A 357 8.07 12.10 29.26
C ASP A 357 8.92 12.16 30.55
N ASP A 358 8.31 12.46 31.69
CA ASP A 358 8.84 12.24 33.02
C ASP A 358 8.15 10.98 33.59
N PRO A 359 8.89 9.98 34.08
CA PRO A 359 8.32 8.73 34.58
C PRO A 359 7.25 8.90 35.67
N ASN A 360 7.41 9.89 36.57
CA ASN A 360 6.47 10.11 37.66
C ASN A 360 5.21 10.82 37.18
N ARG A 361 5.34 11.81 36.31
CA ARG A 361 4.18 12.42 35.62
C ARG A 361 3.45 11.41 34.73
N THR A 362 4.19 10.52 34.08
CA THR A 362 3.60 9.43 33.27
C THR A 362 2.78 8.49 34.17
N ALA A 363 3.33 8.08 35.32
CA ALA A 363 2.61 7.26 36.30
C ALA A 363 1.36 7.97 36.86
N GLU A 364 1.45 9.27 37.19
CA GLU A 364 0.32 10.07 37.66
C GLU A 364 -0.79 10.15 36.59
N ARG A 365 -0.42 10.33 35.32
CA ARG A 365 -1.36 10.33 34.19
C ARG A 365 -2.07 8.99 34.03
N ILE A 366 -1.33 7.89 34.13
CA ILE A 366 -1.90 6.53 34.04
C ILE A 366 -2.87 6.28 35.19
N GLU A 367 -2.47 6.62 36.41
CA GLU A 367 -3.31 6.48 37.60
C GLU A 367 -4.59 7.30 37.51
N LYS A 368 -4.50 8.56 37.06
CA LYS A 368 -5.67 9.39 36.80
C LYS A 368 -6.56 8.80 35.70
N GLY A 369 -5.99 8.31 34.61
CA GLY A 369 -6.75 7.66 33.54
C GLY A 369 -7.56 6.46 34.02
N HIS A 370 -6.96 5.57 34.82
CA HIS A 370 -7.68 4.46 35.43
C HIS A 370 -8.79 4.91 36.40
N GLN A 371 -8.55 5.96 37.19
CA GLN A 371 -9.58 6.53 38.07
C GLN A 371 -10.79 7.04 37.30
N LEU A 372 -10.60 7.49 36.07
CA LEU A 372 -11.63 7.94 35.14
C LEU A 372 -12.20 6.79 34.28
N GLY A 373 -11.81 5.54 34.54
CA GLY A 373 -12.34 4.36 33.83
C GLY A 373 -11.74 4.12 32.43
N MET A 374 -10.58 4.72 32.12
CA MET A 374 -9.91 4.57 30.82
C MET A 374 -8.83 3.49 30.87
N GLU A 375 -8.70 2.75 29.77
CA GLU A 375 -7.54 1.91 29.50
C GLU A 375 -6.36 2.77 29.04
N MET A 376 -5.19 2.57 29.63
CA MET A 376 -4.01 3.40 29.43
C MET A 376 -2.94 2.66 28.66
N PHE A 377 -2.66 3.14 27.45
CA PHE A 377 -1.64 2.58 26.54
C PHE A 377 -0.40 3.47 26.56
N LEU A 378 0.78 2.85 26.67
CA LEU A 378 2.05 3.56 26.74
C LEU A 378 2.86 3.37 25.46
N ALA A 379 3.27 4.48 24.85
CA ALA A 379 4.22 4.52 23.75
C ALA A 379 5.65 4.56 24.30
N GLY A 380 6.47 3.59 23.89
CA GLY A 380 7.86 3.46 24.32
C GLY A 380 8.76 4.60 23.81
N GLU A 381 9.92 4.74 24.47
CA GLU A 381 10.99 5.64 24.03
C GLU A 381 11.76 5.04 22.84
N GLY A 382 12.33 5.93 22.02
CA GLY A 382 13.07 5.58 20.82
C GLY A 382 12.29 5.85 19.55
N ASN A 383 12.89 5.50 18.42
CA ASN A 383 12.18 5.48 17.15
C ASN A 383 12.19 4.08 16.56
N PHE A 384 11.29 3.85 15.61
CA PHE A 384 11.12 2.57 14.93
C PHE A 384 12.41 2.01 14.28
N LYS A 385 13.43 2.86 14.02
CA LYS A 385 14.72 2.48 13.40
C LYS A 385 15.80 2.06 14.40
N GLU A 386 15.64 2.36 15.69
CA GLU A 386 16.69 2.22 16.70
C GLU A 386 16.61 0.90 17.49
N GLY A 387 15.54 0.11 17.33
CA GLY A 387 15.41 -1.22 17.92
C GLY A 387 14.04 -1.51 18.52
N LEU A 388 14.01 -2.33 19.58
CA LEU A 388 12.81 -2.57 20.38
C LEU A 388 12.39 -1.28 21.10
N PRO A 389 11.08 -1.04 21.30
CA PRO A 389 10.64 0.07 22.15
C PRO A 389 11.21 -0.11 23.57
N SER A 390 11.75 0.96 24.14
CA SER A 390 12.23 0.96 25.52
C SER A 390 11.21 1.54 26.48
N PHE A 391 11.10 0.91 27.66
CA PHE A 391 10.26 1.35 28.78
C PHE A 391 11.06 1.47 30.08
N ASP A 392 12.39 1.33 30.01
CA ASP A 392 13.27 1.23 31.18
C ASP A 392 13.22 2.50 32.04
N SER A 393 13.15 3.67 31.41
CA SER A 393 13.05 4.95 32.12
C SER A 393 11.79 5.02 32.98
N TYR A 394 10.67 4.52 32.46
CA TYR A 394 9.40 4.49 33.14
C TYR A 394 9.39 3.50 34.31
N TYR A 395 10.05 2.35 34.16
CA TYR A 395 10.20 1.31 35.20
C TYR A 395 11.45 1.46 36.09
N ALA A 396 12.18 2.56 35.99
CA ALA A 396 13.34 2.84 36.85
C ALA A 396 12.99 2.85 38.35
N GLU A 397 11.73 3.14 38.67
CA GLU A 397 11.16 3.05 40.02
C GLU A 397 9.98 2.07 40.03
N PRO A 398 9.77 1.31 41.12
CA PRO A 398 8.62 0.42 41.24
C PRO A 398 7.29 1.16 41.08
N ARG A 399 6.38 0.63 40.25
CA ARG A 399 5.05 1.19 40.00
C ARG A 399 3.97 0.33 40.66
N SER A 400 2.99 0.97 41.31
CA SER A 400 1.79 0.26 41.78
C SER A 400 0.97 -0.26 40.59
N GLU A 401 0.06 -1.21 40.83
CA GLU A 401 -0.84 -1.71 39.77
C GLU A 401 -1.67 -0.58 39.14
N THR A 402 -2.13 0.39 39.94
CA THR A 402 -2.87 1.57 39.44
C THR A 402 -2.03 2.51 38.59
N GLN A 403 -0.70 2.43 38.70
CA GLN A 403 0.23 3.29 37.97
C GLN A 403 0.80 2.63 36.73
N GLN A 404 0.54 1.34 36.49
CA GLN A 404 1.06 0.58 35.34
C GLN A 404 0.12 0.66 34.14
N ALA A 405 0.64 0.96 32.95
CA ALA A 405 -0.17 0.96 31.73
C ALA A 405 -0.71 -0.46 31.40
N ASP A 406 -1.89 -0.52 30.81
CA ASP A 406 -2.53 -1.77 30.36
C ASP A 406 -1.82 -2.40 29.17
N SER A 407 -1.24 -1.58 28.27
CA SER A 407 -0.57 -2.07 27.08
C SER A 407 0.57 -1.18 26.62
N HIS A 408 1.58 -1.77 26.00
CA HIS A 408 2.85 -1.14 25.69
C HIS A 408 3.20 -1.32 24.21
N GLY A 409 3.60 -0.25 23.55
CA GLY A 409 3.75 -0.31 22.10
C GLY A 409 4.50 0.84 21.49
N GLN A 410 4.50 0.84 20.16
CA GLN A 410 5.10 1.89 19.37
C GLN A 410 4.44 1.97 17.99
N ASP A 411 4.76 3.04 17.28
CA ASP A 411 4.44 3.16 15.86
C ASP A 411 5.35 2.21 15.05
N GLU A 412 4.76 1.26 14.33
CA GLU A 412 5.47 0.36 13.42
C GLU A 412 5.32 0.81 11.96
N ASP A 413 5.02 2.10 11.73
CA ASP A 413 5.16 2.70 10.41
C ASP A 413 6.48 2.20 9.80
N HIS A 414 6.41 1.63 8.60
CA HIS A 414 7.55 1.11 7.83
C HIS A 414 8.11 -0.30 8.14
N TYR A 415 7.57 -1.12 9.05
CA TYR A 415 8.18 -2.45 9.36
C TYR A 415 8.02 -3.54 8.29
N TYR A 416 7.11 -3.35 7.33
CA TYR A 416 7.15 -4.15 6.11
C TYR A 416 8.39 -3.79 5.26
N TRP A 417 9.01 -2.62 5.43
CA TRP A 417 9.85 -1.95 4.42
C TRP A 417 11.34 -1.85 4.77
N GLU A 418 11.71 -2.09 6.02
CA GLU A 418 13.10 -2.23 6.46
C GLU A 418 13.27 -3.60 7.11
N SER A 419 14.42 -4.23 6.92
CA SER A 419 14.73 -5.55 7.45
C SER A 419 14.51 -5.55 8.97
N ILE A 420 13.42 -6.16 9.44
CA ILE A 420 13.34 -6.59 10.85
C ILE A 420 14.64 -7.35 11.09
N PRO A 421 15.49 -6.94 12.05
CA PRO A 421 16.72 -7.68 12.30
C PRO A 421 16.37 -9.15 12.49
N PRO A 422 16.95 -10.07 11.70
CA PRO A 422 16.55 -11.46 11.73
C PRO A 422 16.80 -12.03 13.12
N THR A 423 15.75 -12.44 13.81
CA THR A 423 15.81 -13.09 15.12
C THR A 423 15.86 -14.61 15.01
N ARG A 424 15.70 -15.14 13.79
CA ARG A 424 15.58 -16.56 13.48
C ARG A 424 16.57 -16.94 12.39
N ASP A 425 16.95 -18.22 12.33
CA ASP A 425 17.73 -18.76 11.22
C ASP A 425 16.80 -19.35 10.16
N PHE A 426 16.90 -18.87 8.91
CA PHE A 426 16.01 -19.31 7.84
C PHE A 426 16.17 -20.80 7.52
N MET A 427 17.42 -21.28 7.49
CA MET A 427 17.72 -22.68 7.18
C MET A 427 17.15 -23.60 8.26
N ALA A 428 17.20 -23.22 9.53
CA ALA A 428 16.61 -23.96 10.63
C ALA A 428 15.07 -24.02 10.54
N ASP A 429 14.42 -22.92 10.11
CA ASP A 429 12.96 -22.85 10.02
C ASP A 429 12.40 -23.63 8.81
N PHE A 430 13.08 -23.62 7.67
CA PHE A 430 12.55 -24.15 6.40
C PHE A 430 13.36 -25.30 5.79
N GLY A 431 14.51 -25.67 6.38
CA GLY A 431 15.35 -26.78 5.92
C GLY A 431 16.08 -26.55 4.59
N LYS A 432 16.09 -25.31 4.09
CA LYS A 432 16.72 -24.91 2.83
C LYS A 432 17.24 -23.48 2.90
N PRO A 433 18.28 -23.10 2.13
CA PRO A 433 18.75 -21.73 2.09
C PRO A 433 17.68 -20.83 1.48
N MET A 434 17.67 -19.56 1.88
CA MET A 434 16.64 -18.62 1.45
C MET A 434 16.53 -18.47 -0.08
N ALA A 435 17.65 -18.66 -0.80
CA ALA A 435 17.71 -18.68 -2.27
C ALA A 435 16.75 -19.70 -2.92
N LEU A 436 16.41 -20.79 -2.23
CA LEU A 436 15.52 -21.86 -2.69
C LEU A 436 14.08 -21.73 -2.13
N ALA A 437 13.78 -20.63 -1.45
CA ALA A 437 12.47 -20.41 -0.85
C ALA A 437 11.45 -19.86 -1.84
N THR A 438 10.18 -20.20 -1.62
CA THR A 438 9.03 -19.52 -2.22
C THR A 438 8.88 -18.11 -1.63
N GLN A 439 8.08 -17.25 -2.29
CA GLN A 439 7.72 -15.94 -1.72
C GLN A 439 6.98 -16.09 -0.38
N GLU A 440 6.06 -17.03 -0.30
CA GLU A 440 5.24 -17.26 0.89
C GLU A 440 6.08 -17.68 2.10
N GLU A 441 7.05 -18.60 1.93
CA GLU A 441 7.96 -19.02 3.00
C GLU A 441 8.80 -17.85 3.54
N ARG A 442 9.26 -16.94 2.67
CA ARG A 442 10.00 -15.76 3.12
C ARG A 442 9.12 -14.74 3.84
N VAL A 443 7.91 -14.48 3.33
CA VAL A 443 6.95 -13.61 4.03
C VAL A 443 6.64 -14.19 5.40
N LEU A 444 6.45 -15.51 5.49
CA LEU A 444 6.22 -16.21 6.75
C LEU A 444 7.43 -16.11 7.70
N TYR A 445 8.66 -16.22 7.17
CA TYR A 445 9.88 -16.02 7.96
C TYR A 445 9.93 -14.61 8.58
N TRP A 446 9.77 -13.56 7.77
CA TRP A 446 9.81 -12.19 8.27
C TRP A 446 8.67 -11.87 9.23
N ALA A 447 7.47 -12.37 8.94
CA ALA A 447 6.35 -12.27 9.85
C ALA A 447 6.62 -13.00 11.18
N SER A 448 7.36 -14.12 11.15
CA SER A 448 7.82 -14.82 12.35
C SER A 448 8.83 -13.99 13.15
N CYS A 449 9.78 -13.33 12.47
CA CYS A 449 10.71 -12.40 13.12
C CYS A 449 9.98 -11.22 13.77
N PHE A 450 8.98 -10.64 13.07
CA PHE A 450 8.13 -9.57 13.60
C PHE A 450 7.35 -10.03 14.83
N ARG A 451 6.75 -11.21 14.76
CA ARG A 451 6.03 -11.81 15.89
C ARG A 451 6.97 -12.03 17.08
N ASP A 452 8.17 -12.56 16.85
CA ASP A 452 9.16 -12.84 17.91
C ASP A 452 9.67 -11.56 18.57
N LYS A 453 9.84 -10.48 17.80
CA LYS A 453 10.09 -9.13 18.31
C LYS A 453 9.04 -8.73 19.35
N TRP A 454 7.76 -8.82 18.99
CA TRP A 454 6.66 -8.41 19.87
C TRP A 454 6.43 -9.36 21.05
N LEU A 455 6.69 -10.65 20.90
CA LEU A 455 6.71 -11.60 22.01
C LEU A 455 7.83 -11.27 23.01
N THR A 456 8.98 -10.80 22.53
CA THR A 456 10.08 -10.34 23.38
C THR A 456 9.70 -9.09 24.16
N VAL A 457 9.11 -8.09 23.49
CA VAL A 457 8.58 -6.89 24.15
C VAL A 457 7.54 -7.25 25.21
N LEU A 458 6.57 -8.11 24.85
CA LEU A 458 5.53 -8.57 25.77
C LEU A 458 6.12 -9.25 27.02
N LYS A 459 7.16 -10.06 26.84
CA LYS A 459 7.86 -10.71 27.95
C LYS A 459 8.50 -9.66 28.87
N THR A 460 9.27 -8.73 28.31
CA THR A 460 9.94 -7.67 29.09
C THR A 460 8.94 -6.79 29.83
N VAL A 461 7.85 -6.37 29.18
CA VAL A 461 6.76 -5.61 29.81
C VAL A 461 6.18 -6.36 31.00
N ARG A 462 5.95 -7.67 30.87
CA ARG A 462 5.36 -8.51 31.93
C ARG A 462 6.28 -8.78 33.11
N GLU A 463 7.57 -8.47 33.02
CA GLU A 463 8.47 -8.50 34.17
C GLU A 463 8.13 -7.36 35.17
N SER A 464 7.64 -6.22 34.68
CA SER A 464 7.25 -5.06 35.50
C SER A 464 5.73 -4.91 35.65
N ALA A 465 4.95 -5.26 34.63
CA ALA A 465 3.50 -5.18 34.59
C ALA A 465 2.88 -6.53 34.18
N PRO A 466 2.61 -7.47 35.14
CA PRO A 466 2.24 -8.85 34.83
C PRO A 466 1.00 -9.04 33.94
N LYS A 467 0.09 -8.06 33.93
CA LYS A 467 -1.12 -8.07 33.10
C LYS A 467 -0.96 -7.29 31.79
N GLY A 468 0.19 -6.65 31.57
CA GLY A 468 0.46 -5.80 30.41
C GLY A 468 0.31 -6.56 29.09
N GLY A 469 -0.34 -5.89 28.13
CA GLY A 469 -0.41 -6.25 26.73
C GLY A 469 0.63 -5.54 25.87
N VAL A 470 0.54 -5.78 24.57
CA VAL A 470 1.31 -5.06 23.54
C VAL A 470 0.42 -4.50 22.45
N TRP A 471 0.87 -3.42 21.82
CA TRP A 471 0.16 -2.83 20.69
C TRP A 471 1.11 -2.23 19.66
N PHE A 472 0.60 -2.06 18.43
CA PHE A 472 1.29 -1.26 17.43
C PHE A 472 0.34 -0.62 16.42
N TYR A 473 0.77 0.53 15.89
CA TYR A 473 0.22 1.08 14.65
C TYR A 473 0.82 0.33 13.47
N THR A 474 0.01 -0.03 12.49
CA THR A 474 0.52 -0.66 11.27
C THR A 474 -0.23 -0.15 10.04
N PRO A 475 0.47 0.20 8.96
CA PRO A 475 -0.22 0.39 7.68
C PRO A 475 -0.79 -0.96 7.25
N SER A 476 -1.99 -0.99 6.67
CA SER A 476 -2.26 -2.10 5.76
C SER A 476 -1.34 -1.94 4.55
N PRO A 477 -0.44 -2.90 4.31
CA PRO A 477 0.67 -2.78 3.36
C PRO A 477 0.24 -2.59 1.89
N GLY A 478 -1.02 -2.79 1.53
CA GLY A 478 -1.54 -2.58 0.18
C GLY A 478 -2.82 -1.74 0.14
N VAL A 479 -2.90 -0.84 -0.84
CA VAL A 479 -4.19 -0.46 -1.44
C VAL A 479 -4.61 -1.65 -2.30
N ALA A 480 -5.81 -2.16 -2.09
CA ALA A 480 -6.30 -3.27 -2.87
C ALA A 480 -6.14 -2.99 -4.36
N HIS A 481 -5.67 -3.98 -5.10
CA HIS A 481 -5.44 -3.92 -6.55
C HIS A 481 -4.29 -3.02 -7.01
N VAL A 482 -3.49 -2.41 -6.13
CA VAL A 482 -2.24 -1.74 -6.55
C VAL A 482 -1.07 -2.72 -6.47
N ASP A 483 -0.98 -3.50 -5.39
CA ASP A 483 -0.02 -4.61 -5.27
C ASP A 483 -0.33 -5.69 -6.33
N ALA A 484 0.71 -6.16 -7.03
CA ALA A 484 0.60 -7.16 -8.08
C ALA A 484 0.50 -8.60 -7.53
N LEU A 485 1.09 -8.90 -6.37
CA LEU A 485 1.23 -10.25 -5.82
C LEU A 485 0.46 -10.49 -4.50
N ASP A 486 0.18 -9.45 -3.69
CA ASP A 486 -0.61 -9.49 -2.45
C ASP A 486 -0.32 -10.70 -1.50
N PHE A 487 0.87 -10.72 -0.89
CA PHE A 487 1.25 -11.74 0.10
C PHE A 487 0.93 -11.34 1.57
N HIS A 488 -0.03 -10.47 1.82
CA HIS A 488 -0.25 -9.96 3.17
C HIS A 488 -0.92 -10.96 4.12
N LYS A 489 -1.64 -11.96 3.59
CA LYS A 489 -2.39 -12.93 4.41
C LYS A 489 -1.46 -13.75 5.34
N PRO A 490 -0.39 -14.42 4.84
CA PRO A 490 0.56 -15.12 5.71
C PRO A 490 1.17 -14.22 6.79
N PHE A 491 1.40 -12.94 6.48
CA PHE A 491 1.91 -11.98 7.45
C PHE A 491 0.90 -11.73 8.59
N PHE A 492 -0.35 -11.43 8.25
CA PHE A 492 -1.39 -11.17 9.25
C PHE A 492 -1.66 -12.39 10.13
N GLU A 493 -1.77 -13.57 9.53
CA GLU A 493 -2.01 -14.83 10.27
C GLU A 493 -0.88 -15.09 11.25
N LYS A 494 0.37 -14.84 10.84
CA LYS A 494 1.53 -15.08 11.71
C LYS A 494 1.59 -14.15 12.91
N ILE A 495 1.19 -12.90 12.73
CA ILE A 495 1.19 -11.91 13.82
C ILE A 495 0.04 -12.14 14.79
N ALA A 496 -1.13 -12.56 14.28
CA ALA A 496 -2.28 -12.91 15.11
C ALA A 496 -1.96 -14.01 16.14
N GLU A 497 -0.93 -14.83 15.92
CA GLU A 497 -0.46 -15.84 16.88
C GLU A 497 0.02 -15.24 18.23
N ILE A 498 0.28 -13.93 18.34
CA ILE A 498 0.54 -13.28 19.65
C ILE A 498 -0.67 -13.41 20.58
N GLY A 499 -1.89 -13.48 20.03
CA GLY A 499 -3.11 -13.79 20.76
C GLY A 499 -3.76 -12.59 21.47
N GLU A 500 -4.52 -12.87 22.53
CA GLU A 500 -5.28 -11.87 23.30
C GLU A 500 -4.49 -10.63 23.78
N PRO A 501 -3.20 -10.72 24.16
CA PRO A 501 -2.45 -9.54 24.61
C PRO A 501 -2.19 -8.50 23.53
N LEU A 502 -2.41 -8.83 22.26
CA LEU A 502 -2.14 -7.95 21.13
C LEU A 502 -3.36 -7.05 20.82
N THR A 503 -3.12 -5.76 20.73
CA THR A 503 -4.04 -4.81 20.07
C THR A 503 -3.39 -4.26 18.80
N VAL A 504 -4.04 -4.49 17.65
CA VAL A 504 -3.56 -3.96 16.36
C VAL A 504 -4.34 -2.70 16.01
N PHE A 505 -3.61 -1.65 15.63
CA PHE A 505 -4.19 -0.41 15.14
C PHE A 505 -3.90 -0.23 13.63
N PRO A 506 -4.71 -0.84 12.75
CA PRO A 506 -4.53 -0.65 11.33
C PRO A 506 -4.99 0.77 10.93
N PHE A 507 -4.09 1.55 10.34
CA PHE A 507 -4.41 2.90 9.87
C PHE A 507 -4.64 2.96 8.38
N TYR A 508 -5.64 3.75 7.98
CA TYR A 508 -5.98 4.00 6.60
C TYR A 508 -5.86 5.49 6.29
N TYR A 509 -5.08 5.79 5.25
CA TYR A 509 -4.80 7.14 4.81
C TYR A 509 -5.70 7.61 3.67
N GLY A 510 -6.62 6.80 3.13
CA GLY A 510 -7.42 7.16 1.95
C GLY A 510 -8.89 7.43 2.24
N ILE A 511 -9.68 7.58 1.18
CA ILE A 511 -11.13 7.87 1.24
C ILE A 511 -12.00 6.85 0.50
N GLU A 512 -11.39 5.74 0.07
CA GLU A 512 -12.11 4.60 -0.44
C GLU A 512 -12.56 3.76 0.75
N TYR A 513 -13.83 3.89 1.15
CA TYR A 513 -14.31 3.29 2.40
C TYR A 513 -14.22 1.77 2.40
N ASN A 514 -14.37 1.10 1.24
CA ASN A 514 -14.23 -0.35 1.19
C ASN A 514 -12.80 -0.79 1.55
N GLN A 515 -11.78 0.05 1.35
CA GLN A 515 -10.42 -0.24 1.76
C GLN A 515 -10.28 -0.29 3.29
N ALA A 516 -11.00 0.56 4.02
CA ALA A 516 -11.02 0.51 5.49
C ALA A 516 -11.69 -0.79 5.98
N GLU A 517 -12.82 -1.16 5.37
CA GLU A 517 -13.49 -2.44 5.65
C GLU A 517 -12.57 -3.64 5.34
N TYR A 518 -11.96 -3.64 4.15
CA TYR A 518 -11.07 -4.69 3.67
C TYR A 518 -9.88 -4.88 4.61
N MET A 519 -9.21 -3.79 4.99
CA MET A 519 -8.06 -3.81 5.89
C MET A 519 -8.40 -4.43 7.25
N VAL A 520 -9.47 -3.97 7.89
CA VAL A 520 -9.88 -4.49 9.21
C VAL A 520 -10.27 -5.96 9.09
N ARG A 521 -11.05 -6.31 8.06
CA ARG A 521 -11.50 -7.68 7.84
C ARG A 521 -10.32 -8.64 7.69
N ARG A 522 -9.26 -8.26 6.98
CA ARG A 522 -8.08 -9.14 6.84
C ARG A 522 -7.40 -9.44 8.17
N TRP A 523 -7.33 -8.48 9.09
CA TRP A 523 -6.83 -8.73 10.45
C TRP A 523 -7.75 -9.65 11.25
N LYS A 524 -9.07 -9.43 11.19
CA LYS A 524 -10.04 -10.29 11.89
C LYS A 524 -10.06 -11.71 11.31
N ASP A 525 -10.02 -11.86 9.98
CA ASP A 525 -9.94 -13.16 9.29
C ASP A 525 -8.64 -13.90 9.58
N ALA A 526 -7.54 -13.17 9.81
CA ALA A 526 -6.27 -13.72 10.24
C ALA A 526 -6.26 -14.18 11.71
N GLY A 527 -7.31 -13.87 12.49
CA GLY A 527 -7.46 -14.29 13.88
C GLY A 527 -7.00 -13.26 14.92
N ALA A 528 -6.78 -11.99 14.53
CA ALA A 528 -6.46 -10.96 15.51
C ALA A 528 -7.63 -10.75 16.48
N SER A 529 -7.33 -10.90 17.78
CA SER A 529 -8.30 -10.80 18.88
C SER A 529 -8.92 -9.41 18.96
N ARG A 530 -8.08 -8.37 18.94
CA ARG A 530 -8.49 -6.97 19.06
C ARG A 530 -7.89 -6.11 17.95
N VAL A 531 -8.77 -5.52 17.13
CA VAL A 531 -8.41 -4.65 16.00
C VAL A 531 -9.14 -3.32 16.15
N VAL A 532 -8.41 -2.25 16.42
CA VAL A 532 -8.96 -0.90 16.65
C VAL A 532 -8.61 -0.02 15.47
N PHE A 533 -9.61 0.39 14.69
CA PHE A 533 -9.37 1.18 13.49
C PHE A 533 -8.78 2.54 13.83
N LEU A 534 -7.72 2.95 13.14
CA LEU A 534 -7.05 4.23 13.36
C LEU A 534 -7.35 5.20 12.20
N PRO A 535 -8.39 6.04 12.29
CA PRO A 535 -8.65 7.08 11.31
C PRO A 535 -7.64 8.23 11.42
N MET A 536 -7.10 8.67 10.28
CA MET A 536 -6.07 9.71 10.22
C MET A 536 -6.65 11.07 9.83
N ARG A 537 -6.62 12.03 10.77
CA ARG A 537 -7.23 13.37 10.64
C ARG A 537 -6.84 14.13 9.37
N GLY A 538 -5.55 14.27 9.07
CA GLY A 538 -5.08 15.14 7.97
C GLY A 538 -5.35 14.62 6.55
N PHE A 539 -6.04 13.49 6.43
CA PHE A 539 -6.40 12.85 5.17
C PHE A 539 -7.87 13.03 4.79
N LEU A 540 -8.68 13.63 5.67
CA LEU A 540 -10.12 13.85 5.47
C LEU A 540 -10.44 15.34 5.51
N THR A 541 -11.48 15.77 4.80
CA THR A 541 -11.88 17.20 4.70
C THR A 541 -13.25 17.49 5.29
N HIS A 542 -14.10 16.47 5.52
CA HIS A 542 -15.47 16.65 6.02
C HIS A 542 -15.87 15.59 7.07
N PRO A 543 -16.80 15.93 8.00
CA PRO A 543 -17.32 14.98 8.99
C PRO A 543 -17.89 13.69 8.38
N SER A 544 -18.60 13.80 7.25
CA SER A 544 -19.24 12.64 6.62
C SER A 544 -18.22 11.61 6.13
N GLN A 545 -17.04 12.04 5.68
CA GLN A 545 -15.96 11.14 5.27
C GLN A 545 -15.41 10.35 6.45
N PHE A 546 -15.33 11.00 7.62
CA PHE A 546 -14.91 10.37 8.86
C PHE A 546 -15.89 9.28 9.30
N LEU A 547 -17.18 9.59 9.29
CA LEU A 547 -18.22 8.63 9.59
C LEU A 547 -18.18 7.43 8.64
N ARG A 548 -18.06 7.66 7.33
CA ARG A 548 -18.01 6.57 6.34
C ARG A 548 -16.82 5.63 6.52
N VAL A 549 -15.61 6.14 6.86
CA VAL A 549 -14.46 5.25 7.11
C VAL A 549 -14.65 4.41 8.38
N ILE A 550 -15.26 4.99 9.43
CA ILE A 550 -15.56 4.25 10.67
C ILE A 550 -16.67 3.23 10.44
N THR A 551 -17.76 3.60 9.77
CA THR A 551 -18.85 2.67 9.44
C THR A 551 -18.29 1.49 8.62
N ALA A 552 -17.42 1.76 7.65
CA ALA A 552 -16.79 0.72 6.86
C ALA A 552 -15.83 -0.17 7.69
N SER A 553 -15.02 0.40 8.57
CA SER A 553 -14.14 -0.38 9.44
C SER A 553 -14.92 -1.29 10.40
N ARG A 554 -16.05 -0.79 10.94
CA ARG A 554 -17.01 -1.58 11.73
C ARG A 554 -17.58 -2.74 10.94
N ARG A 555 -18.01 -2.53 9.68
CA ARG A 555 -18.47 -3.65 8.81
C ARG A 555 -17.41 -4.72 8.62
N GLY A 556 -16.14 -4.34 8.70
CA GLY A 556 -14.97 -5.23 8.67
C GLY A 556 -14.71 -5.97 9.99
N GLY A 557 -15.39 -5.61 11.08
CA GLY A 557 -15.25 -6.24 12.39
C GLY A 557 -14.33 -5.51 13.36
N ALA A 558 -14.13 -4.19 13.20
CA ALA A 558 -13.35 -3.39 14.14
C ALA A 558 -13.98 -3.45 15.55
N ASP A 559 -13.15 -3.55 16.59
CA ASP A 559 -13.57 -3.53 17.99
C ASP A 559 -13.81 -2.10 18.51
N GLY A 560 -13.50 -1.09 17.68
CA GLY A 560 -13.73 0.32 17.93
C GLY A 560 -12.84 1.19 17.05
N ALA A 561 -12.69 2.46 17.41
CA ALA A 561 -11.81 3.39 16.73
C ALA A 561 -10.93 4.15 17.73
N CYS A 562 -9.70 4.46 17.30
CA CYS A 562 -8.80 5.30 18.05
C CYS A 562 -8.32 6.45 17.17
N GLY A 563 -8.59 7.68 17.56
CA GLY A 563 -8.17 8.83 16.78
C GLY A 563 -6.66 9.10 16.89
N PHE A 564 -5.97 9.31 15.76
CA PHE A 564 -4.57 9.73 15.73
C PHE A 564 -4.44 11.26 15.55
N ASN A 565 -3.50 11.89 16.26
CA ASN A 565 -3.27 13.36 16.24
C ASN A 565 -4.47 14.21 16.68
N PHE A 566 -5.21 13.77 17.70
CA PHE A 566 -6.16 14.61 18.41
C PHE A 566 -5.47 15.19 19.64
N ALA A 567 -4.72 16.26 19.45
CA ALA A 567 -4.19 17.01 20.58
C ALA A 567 -5.34 17.73 21.28
N VAL A 568 -5.77 17.21 22.43
CA VAL A 568 -6.42 18.03 23.44
C VAL A 568 -5.35 19.01 23.95
N GLY A 569 -5.68 20.30 24.05
CA GLY A 569 -4.77 21.32 24.59
C GLY A 569 -3.76 21.98 23.63
N GLU A 570 -3.73 21.64 22.33
CA GLU A 570 -3.08 22.51 21.34
C GLU A 570 -3.98 23.70 21.02
N ALA A 571 -3.40 24.90 20.98
CA ALA A 571 -4.12 26.13 20.66
C ALA A 571 -4.81 26.00 19.30
N GLU A 572 -6.14 25.89 19.34
CA GLU A 572 -7.06 25.71 18.22
C GLU A 572 -6.81 24.45 17.37
N PRO A 573 -7.55 23.34 17.59
CA PRO A 573 -7.92 22.54 16.44
C PRO A 573 -8.60 23.52 15.46
N LYS A 574 -8.03 23.70 14.26
CA LYS A 574 -8.58 24.59 13.21
C LYS A 574 -10.10 24.42 13.01
N ASP A 575 -10.61 23.25 13.41
CA ASP A 575 -11.96 22.79 13.30
C ASP A 575 -12.35 21.90 14.50
N ALA A 576 -13.03 22.44 15.52
CA ALA A 576 -13.53 21.67 16.67
C ALA A 576 -14.41 20.46 16.27
N TRP A 577 -15.05 20.53 15.10
CA TRP A 577 -15.86 19.45 14.57
C TRP A 577 -15.05 18.17 14.31
N GLN A 578 -13.74 18.23 14.05
CA GLN A 578 -12.96 17.06 13.63
C GLN A 578 -12.85 16.00 14.72
N TRP A 579 -12.60 16.40 15.97
CA TRP A 579 -12.53 15.48 17.10
C TRP A 579 -13.93 15.13 17.64
N GLN A 580 -14.86 16.09 17.63
CA GLN A 580 -16.28 15.81 17.93
C GLN A 580 -16.86 14.77 16.98
N SER A 581 -16.47 14.81 15.71
CA SER A 581 -16.86 13.80 14.72
C SER A 581 -16.25 12.45 15.01
N VAL A 582 -15.07 12.39 15.62
CA VAL A 582 -14.44 11.11 16.01
C VAL A 582 -15.21 10.44 17.11
N LEU A 583 -15.50 11.20 18.15
CA LEU A 583 -16.22 10.72 19.32
C LEU A 583 -17.65 10.37 18.96
N LEU A 584 -18.36 11.29 18.29
CA LEU A 584 -19.72 11.06 17.81
C LEU A 584 -19.78 9.85 16.85
N ALA A 585 -18.81 9.70 15.95
CA ALA A 585 -18.78 8.56 15.05
C ALA A 585 -18.44 7.26 15.77
N ALA A 586 -17.49 7.28 16.70
CA ALA A 586 -17.13 6.11 17.49
C ALA A 586 -18.30 5.67 18.36
N GLU A 587 -18.99 6.60 19.00
CA GLU A 587 -20.17 6.33 19.81
C GLU A 587 -21.35 5.83 18.95
N ALA A 588 -21.75 6.57 17.91
CA ALA A 588 -22.89 6.21 17.06
C ALA A 588 -22.66 4.93 16.24
N ASN A 589 -21.44 4.68 15.76
CA ASN A 589 -21.15 3.47 14.99
C ASN A 589 -20.72 2.29 15.87
N PHE A 590 -20.38 2.49 17.14
CA PHE A 590 -20.10 1.40 18.07
C PHE A 590 -20.97 1.58 19.31
N PRO A 591 -22.29 1.34 19.21
CA PRO A 591 -23.23 1.66 20.28
C PRO A 591 -22.87 0.92 21.56
N THR A 592 -23.03 1.63 22.68
CA THR A 592 -23.00 1.07 24.03
C THR A 592 -24.41 1.07 24.62
N SER A 593 -24.62 0.32 25.70
CA SER A 593 -25.90 0.27 26.43
C SER A 593 -26.31 1.63 27.03
N GLU A 594 -25.37 2.55 27.17
CA GLU A 594 -25.55 3.89 27.77
C GLU A 594 -26.25 4.88 26.84
N MET A 595 -26.26 4.65 25.53
CA MET A 595 -26.72 5.67 24.57
C MET A 595 -28.22 5.99 24.65
N GLU A 596 -29.04 5.28 25.43
CA GLU A 596 -30.51 5.37 25.59
C GLU A 596 -31.35 5.43 24.28
N ALA A 597 -30.67 5.43 23.12
CA ALA A 597 -31.15 5.47 21.76
C ALA A 597 -30.09 4.77 20.89
N TYR A 598 -30.44 3.60 20.36
CA TYR A 598 -29.59 2.93 19.41
C TYR A 598 -29.65 3.68 18.08
N CYS A 599 -28.57 4.38 17.72
CA CYS A 599 -28.42 4.94 16.40
C CYS A 599 -28.17 3.78 15.41
N LEU A 600 -29.25 3.11 15.00
CA LEU A 600 -29.23 2.05 14.00
C LEU A 600 -29.23 2.66 12.59
N LEU A 601 -28.32 3.60 12.36
CA LEU A 601 -28.03 4.08 11.03
C LEU A 601 -26.96 3.15 10.46
N GLU A 602 -27.33 2.32 9.50
CA GLU A 602 -26.33 1.53 8.75
C GLU A 602 -25.33 2.44 8.04
N GLU A 603 -25.74 3.67 7.71
CA GLU A 603 -24.93 4.70 7.04
C GLU A 603 -25.25 6.11 7.60
N PRO A 604 -24.77 6.47 8.80
CA PRO A 604 -25.07 7.77 9.43
C PRO A 604 -24.57 8.97 8.61
N ALA A 605 -23.56 8.75 7.77
CA ALA A 605 -23.07 9.76 6.86
C ALA A 605 -24.07 10.14 5.77
N GLU A 606 -24.83 9.18 5.23
CA GLU A 606 -25.85 9.47 4.22
C GLU A 606 -26.99 10.30 4.81
N LEU A 607 -27.39 10.02 6.05
CA LEU A 607 -28.36 10.82 6.77
C LEU A 607 -27.85 12.26 6.96
N LEU A 608 -26.61 12.44 7.45
CA LEU A 608 -26.05 13.77 7.65
C LEU A 608 -25.92 14.57 6.35
N GLU A 609 -25.51 13.92 5.26
CA GLU A 609 -25.44 14.56 3.95
C GLU A 609 -26.85 14.97 3.46
N ALA A 610 -27.84 14.08 3.61
CA ALA A 610 -29.23 14.39 3.28
C ALA A 610 -29.82 15.52 4.15
N MET A 611 -29.45 15.57 5.44
CA MET A 611 -29.82 16.64 6.39
C MET A 611 -29.06 17.94 6.16
N ALA A 612 -27.87 17.91 5.54
CA ALA A 612 -27.14 19.12 5.18
C ALA A 612 -27.70 19.76 3.90
N GLU A 613 -28.15 18.93 2.95
CA GLU A 613 -28.73 19.39 1.68
C GLU A 613 -30.16 19.91 1.82
N ARG A 614 -30.91 19.37 2.78
CA ARG A 614 -32.26 19.80 3.10
C ARG A 614 -32.12 20.60 4.39
N GLY A 615 -32.45 21.87 4.45
CA GLY A 615 -32.44 22.62 5.72
C GLY A 615 -33.44 22.02 6.71
N VAL A 616 -33.08 20.91 7.35
CA VAL A 616 -33.92 20.16 8.29
C VAL A 616 -33.79 20.83 9.65
N MET A 617 -34.90 21.35 10.17
CA MET A 617 -34.96 21.70 11.58
C MET A 617 -35.13 20.43 12.40
N LEU A 618 -34.20 20.20 13.33
CA LEU A 618 -34.35 19.20 14.38
C LEU A 618 -35.44 19.70 15.34
N GLU A 619 -36.58 19.01 15.39
CA GLU A 619 -37.52 19.16 16.50
C GLU A 619 -37.01 18.33 17.69
N GLU A 620 -36.95 18.94 18.87
CA GLU A 620 -36.65 18.23 20.12
C GLU A 620 -37.71 17.13 20.34
N GLY A 621 -37.28 15.87 20.28
CA GLY A 621 -38.15 14.72 20.48
C GLY A 621 -38.53 14.52 21.95
N SER A 622 -39.80 14.28 22.20
CA SER A 622 -40.32 13.81 23.50
C SER A 622 -40.03 12.33 23.77
N SER A 623 -39.94 11.98 25.05
CA SER A 623 -39.47 10.72 25.63
C SER A 623 -40.38 9.48 25.43
N GLU A 624 -40.46 8.91 24.21
CA GLU A 624 -41.16 7.62 23.97
C GLU A 624 -40.41 6.62 23.04
N THR A 625 -39.08 6.66 23.01
CA THR A 625 -38.24 5.94 22.02
C THR A 625 -38.03 4.43 22.27
N MET A 626 -38.15 3.92 23.51
CA MET A 626 -37.80 2.51 23.83
C MET A 626 -38.85 1.49 23.33
N SER A 627 -40.15 1.81 23.43
CA SER A 627 -41.24 0.89 23.07
C SER A 627 -41.40 0.69 21.55
N GLU A 628 -40.81 1.60 20.77
CA GLU A 628 -40.87 1.62 19.31
C GLU A 628 -39.68 0.83 18.73
N ALA A 629 -38.50 0.94 19.33
CA ALA A 629 -37.33 0.14 19.01
C ALA A 629 -37.55 -1.37 19.26
N GLU A 630 -38.15 -1.75 20.40
CA GLU A 630 -38.52 -3.16 20.68
C GLU A 630 -39.54 -3.71 19.66
N ARG A 631 -40.46 -2.86 19.18
CA ARG A 631 -41.45 -3.21 18.16
C ARG A 631 -40.81 -3.48 16.80
N ILE A 632 -39.80 -2.69 16.43
CA ILE A 632 -39.03 -2.88 15.18
C ILE A 632 -38.24 -4.20 15.25
N VAL A 633 -37.57 -4.49 16.37
CA VAL A 633 -36.84 -5.76 16.58
C VAL A 633 -37.76 -6.98 16.47
N GLN A 634 -38.96 -6.92 17.06
CA GLN A 634 -39.95 -7.99 16.94
C GLN A 634 -40.51 -8.18 15.52
N SER A 635 -40.58 -7.11 14.74
CA SER A 635 -41.05 -7.17 13.34
C SER A 635 -40.01 -7.78 12.38
N LEU A 636 -38.72 -7.56 12.65
CA LEU A 636 -37.61 -8.06 11.83
C LEU A 636 -37.32 -9.56 12.08
N GLY A 637 -37.74 -10.12 13.23
CA GLY A 637 -37.64 -11.55 13.54
C GLY A 637 -38.70 -12.44 12.88
N ARG A 638 -39.64 -11.88 12.10
CA ARG A 638 -40.70 -12.62 11.38
C ARG A 638 -40.54 -12.50 9.86
N GLY A 639 -39.40 -12.93 9.34
CA GLY A 639 -39.29 -13.31 7.94
C GLY A 639 -39.76 -14.76 7.77
N GLU A 640 -41.07 -14.99 7.69
CA GLU A 640 -41.56 -16.21 7.04
C GLU A 640 -41.29 -16.09 5.52
N PRO A 641 -40.94 -17.20 4.85
CA PRO A 641 -40.65 -17.21 3.42
C PRO A 641 -41.97 -17.15 2.65
N ASP A 642 -42.30 -16.00 2.07
CA ASP A 642 -43.42 -15.93 1.13
C ASP A 642 -43.03 -16.59 -0.19
N SER A 643 -43.56 -17.80 -0.35
CA SER A 643 -43.85 -18.46 -1.61
C SER A 643 -44.74 -17.57 -2.49
N GLY A 644 -44.22 -17.22 -3.67
CA GLY A 644 -44.95 -16.61 -4.79
C GLY A 644 -44.15 -16.71 -6.07
#